data_AF-A0AAD5TTK2-F1
#
_entry.id   AF-A0AAD5TTK2-F1
#
_cell.length_a   1.000
_cell.length_b   1.000
_cell.length_c   1.000
_cell.angle_alpha   90.00
_cell.angle_beta   90.00
_cell.angle_gamma   90.00
#
_symmetry.space_group_name_H-M   'P 1'
#
loop_
_entity.id
_entity.type
_entity.pdbx_description
1 polymer ?
#
loop_
_entity_poly.entity_id
_entity_poly.type
_entity_poly.pdbx_seq_one_letter_code
_entity_poly.pdbx_strand_id
1 'polypeptide(L)'
;MSAGTQPPPQTGTTAALVQSTLVVWGSQLLFFGVGWVFVMEKLFKDYEVRAPLVRIVFAATFAACCTLFEMIIFEVGDVLDARSRWLHWKTTLYLMLFNVIVLLPFYQFYMCFAERDSAWLRRYRWPLAGCCWTVYLYFFWKIGDQFPINAAMHATGESVSIFALEPGMGRVGVIGVTMMAILSGFGAVNSPYTTLFFFLRKVTDADVALAEKKLLQTLDMLLSKKKKYLLAQRRVKAADADGGSPGGAGVGGFMRNMYSKVAVSLASPAHENLGILKHEIKALETVMQQLFLDLDELNTERERIKFANTFKGHYFNALGYIFSIYCVWKMFSATLNIVLNRVGGADPVTHALNTLVHRFGLDVDVTFWAPQLSFVFVGIMVVCSIRGLLIQFMKFFRAFSSSLSTNNIVLFLAHVMGMYFLSTVLMMRTSVPAQHRTIITAVLGRMEFDFYHRWFDVIFLVSAIASAGFITILTQMQKQKDFDNALWSSYGPPTSVRDLRIDDIRVVAALGDSITAAYGAKGVRKPPPSMGTTTEDRGVSFSMGGDVGFFTLPNFIQRFQPAVRGASVGTHRAEICYGVMCPPLQYHHSDRFNAAQSGAMVPNLHAELMHLIRVMKADSQIDFENDYKLLTIFIGNNDACLGCLPISAVTWLSPAAYELTIRAVLDRIRASIPRVVVNIIQGFNVSQVWDVTRQDPYCEALRQGGTVFECACAFLPGPAGPATRLQMDTLTQAYNSRIETIAASYNNNHNNLNLPSADFAVIVDPLLRDARVRREYLSNVDCFHPTVAAHSLIARGVWGNLFRAAEEKRGVEEVEREDGVWCPREDDRIVVPT
;
A
#
# COMPACT_ATOMS: atom_id res chain seq x y z
N MET A 1 21.84 56.82 -32.50
CA MET A 1 21.64 57.13 -33.95
C MET A 1 20.21 56.75 -34.30
N SER A 2 19.54 57.65 -35.03
CA SER A 2 18.13 57.62 -35.42
C SER A 2 17.58 56.22 -35.80
N ALA A 3 16.44 55.87 -35.21
CA ALA A 3 15.65 54.68 -35.56
C ALA A 3 14.99 54.90 -36.94
N GLY A 4 15.63 54.38 -37.98
CA GLY A 4 15.04 54.28 -39.30
C GLY A 4 13.96 53.19 -39.34
N THR A 5 12.71 53.61 -39.51
CA THR A 5 11.62 52.77 -40.01
C THR A 5 11.98 52.31 -41.43
N GLN A 6 12.35 51.02 -41.58
CA GLN A 6 12.48 50.42 -42.91
C GLN A 6 11.09 50.18 -43.52
N PRO A 7 10.91 50.43 -44.84
CA PRO A 7 9.65 50.19 -45.53
C PRO A 7 9.41 48.68 -45.72
N PRO A 8 8.14 48.23 -45.89
CA PRO A 8 7.86 46.84 -46.27
C PRO A 8 8.50 46.51 -47.62
N PRO A 9 9.10 45.32 -47.81
CA PRO A 9 9.70 44.93 -49.08
C PRO A 9 8.62 44.90 -50.18
N GLN A 10 8.89 45.59 -51.29
CA GLN A 10 7.98 45.73 -52.42
C GLN A 10 8.04 44.52 -53.38
N THR A 11 6.85 44.22 -53.94
CA THR A 11 6.52 43.40 -55.12
C THR A 11 6.69 41.87 -55.05
N GLY A 12 5.87 41.22 -54.23
CA GLY A 12 5.38 39.85 -54.52
C GLY A 12 4.00 39.92 -55.20
N THR A 13 3.80 39.19 -56.30
CA THR A 13 2.50 39.11 -56.99
C THR A 13 1.48 38.37 -56.13
N THR A 14 0.19 38.70 -56.23
CA THR A 14 -0.89 37.99 -55.53
C THR A 14 -0.87 36.48 -55.82
N ALA A 15 -0.43 36.07 -57.00
CA ALA A 15 -0.23 34.69 -57.40
C ALA A 15 0.85 33.97 -56.54
N ALA A 16 1.98 34.63 -56.25
CA ALA A 16 3.03 34.07 -55.41
C ALA A 16 2.57 33.86 -53.95
N LEU A 17 1.72 34.75 -53.44
CA LEU A 17 1.10 34.60 -52.12
C LEU A 17 0.12 33.42 -52.08
N VAL A 18 -0.69 33.23 -53.13
CA VAL A 18 -1.63 32.10 -53.24
C VAL A 18 -0.87 30.77 -53.29
N GLN A 19 0.17 30.67 -54.14
CA GLN A 19 0.99 29.47 -54.22
C GLN A 19 1.67 29.15 -52.90
N SER A 20 2.25 30.14 -52.23
CA SER A 20 2.88 29.95 -50.93
C SER A 20 1.88 29.51 -49.86
N THR A 21 0.68 30.08 -49.86
CA THR A 21 -0.41 29.68 -48.97
C THR A 21 -0.81 28.21 -49.22
N LEU A 22 -0.91 27.78 -50.48
CA LEU A 22 -1.23 26.39 -50.81
C LEU A 22 -0.16 25.40 -50.31
N VAL A 23 1.12 25.77 -50.37
CA VAL A 23 2.22 24.94 -49.85
C VAL A 23 2.09 24.76 -48.34
N VAL A 24 1.91 25.85 -47.59
CA VAL A 24 1.77 25.82 -46.12
C VAL A 24 0.48 25.11 -45.69
N TRP A 25 -0.62 25.27 -46.42
CA TRP A 25 -1.87 24.56 -46.13
C TRP A 25 -1.75 23.06 -46.44
N GLY A 26 -1.05 22.70 -47.51
CA GLY A 26 -0.76 21.32 -47.86
C GLY A 26 0.06 20.60 -46.78
N SER A 27 1.13 21.23 -46.29
CA SER A 27 1.93 20.69 -45.18
C SER A 27 1.13 20.63 -43.88
N GLN A 28 0.29 21.63 -43.59
CA GLN A 28 -0.59 21.64 -42.42
C GLN A 28 -1.61 20.49 -42.44
N LEU A 29 -2.20 20.18 -43.60
CA LEU A 29 -3.09 19.02 -43.75
C LEU A 29 -2.35 17.69 -43.55
N LEU A 30 -1.12 17.59 -44.06
CA LEU A 30 -0.27 16.42 -43.83
C LEU A 30 0.05 16.24 -42.34
N PHE A 31 0.48 17.30 -41.65
CA PHE A 31 0.75 17.26 -40.22
C PHE A 31 -0.51 16.96 -39.39
N PHE A 32 -1.67 17.46 -39.82
CA PHE A 32 -2.95 17.11 -39.20
C PHE A 32 -3.24 15.62 -39.35
N GLY A 33 -3.02 15.04 -40.53
CA GLY A 33 -3.15 13.60 -40.76
C GLY A 33 -2.20 12.77 -39.88
N VAL A 34 -0.93 13.17 -39.79
CA VAL A 34 0.05 12.52 -38.90
C VAL A 34 -0.37 12.64 -37.43
N GLY A 35 -0.80 13.82 -36.99
CA GLY A 35 -1.30 14.05 -35.64
C GLY A 35 -2.54 13.21 -35.34
N TRP A 36 -3.45 13.06 -36.31
CA TRP A 36 -4.64 12.23 -36.19
C TRP A 36 -4.30 10.75 -36.05
N VAL A 37 -3.40 10.22 -36.89
CA VAL A 37 -2.92 8.84 -36.79
C VAL A 37 -2.20 8.61 -35.45
N PHE A 38 -1.35 9.54 -35.03
CA PHE A 38 -0.65 9.45 -33.74
C PHE A 38 -1.63 9.35 -32.56
N VAL A 39 -2.67 10.18 -32.57
CA VAL A 39 -3.77 10.13 -31.60
C VAL A 39 -4.44 8.76 -31.65
N MET A 40 -4.90 8.32 -32.82
CA MET A 40 -5.70 7.09 -32.97
C MET A 40 -4.94 5.79 -32.74
N GLU A 41 -3.68 5.70 -33.14
CA GLU A 41 -2.93 4.44 -33.08
C GLU A 41 -2.00 4.30 -31.87
N LYS A 42 -1.48 5.42 -31.35
CA LYS A 42 -0.49 5.39 -30.25
C LYS A 42 -1.06 5.83 -28.91
N LEU A 43 -1.88 6.88 -28.89
CA LEU A 43 -2.46 7.40 -27.65
C LEU A 43 -3.73 6.62 -27.23
N PHE A 44 -4.43 6.02 -28.21
CA PHE A 44 -5.76 5.41 -28.02
C PHE A 44 -5.77 3.88 -27.94
N LYS A 45 -4.67 3.19 -28.27
CA LYS A 45 -4.61 1.72 -28.25
C LYS A 45 -5.05 1.12 -26.90
N ASP A 46 -4.90 1.90 -25.83
CA ASP A 46 -5.21 1.49 -24.46
C ASP A 46 -6.45 2.21 -23.84
N TYR A 47 -7.06 3.22 -24.49
CA TYR A 47 -8.12 4.05 -23.88
C TYR A 47 -9.15 4.64 -24.88
N GLU A 48 -10.45 4.52 -24.59
CA GLU A 48 -11.55 5.09 -25.40
C GLU A 48 -11.82 6.58 -25.11
N VAL A 49 -11.33 7.50 -25.95
CA VAL A 49 -11.74 8.93 -25.92
C VAL A 49 -13.09 9.06 -26.62
N ARG A 50 -14.13 9.50 -25.90
CA ARG A 50 -15.51 9.50 -26.42
C ARG A 50 -15.87 10.72 -27.29
N ALA A 51 -15.14 11.84 -27.17
CA ALA A 51 -15.50 13.10 -27.82
C ALA A 51 -14.69 13.38 -29.12
N PRO A 52 -15.33 13.54 -30.29
CA PRO A 52 -14.63 13.76 -31.56
C PRO A 52 -13.93 15.13 -31.64
N LEU A 53 -14.50 16.17 -31.02
CA LEU A 53 -13.94 17.51 -31.04
C LEU A 53 -12.58 17.60 -30.31
N VAL A 54 -12.38 16.83 -29.23
CA VAL A 54 -11.08 16.71 -28.53
C VAL A 54 -9.98 16.23 -29.48
N ARG A 55 -10.32 15.28 -30.35
CA ARG A 55 -9.38 14.70 -31.32
C ARG A 55 -8.96 15.72 -32.37
N ILE A 56 -9.94 16.47 -32.89
CA ILE A 56 -9.70 17.53 -33.88
C ILE A 56 -8.83 18.64 -33.28
N VAL A 57 -9.17 19.11 -32.07
CA VAL A 57 -8.41 20.17 -31.38
C VAL A 57 -6.97 19.73 -31.11
N PHE A 58 -6.75 18.48 -30.68
CA PHE A 58 -5.41 17.94 -30.51
C PHE A 58 -4.62 17.90 -31.83
N ALA A 59 -5.19 17.28 -32.86
CA ALA A 59 -4.52 17.13 -34.16
C ALA A 59 -4.23 18.49 -34.81
N ALA A 60 -5.14 19.45 -34.69
CA ALA A 60 -4.94 20.82 -35.14
C ALA A 60 -3.82 21.53 -34.36
N THR A 61 -3.75 21.34 -33.04
CA THR A 61 -2.66 21.88 -32.20
C THR A 61 -1.32 21.27 -32.59
N PHE A 62 -1.26 19.96 -32.81
CA PHE A 62 -0.05 19.26 -33.26
C PHE A 62 0.41 19.76 -34.64
N ALA A 63 -0.53 19.91 -35.58
CA ALA A 63 -0.25 20.43 -36.91
C ALA A 63 0.33 21.84 -36.84
N ALA A 64 -0.33 22.74 -36.09
CA ALA A 64 0.15 24.12 -35.92
C ALA A 64 1.52 24.19 -35.23
N CYS A 65 1.81 23.28 -34.29
CA CYS A 65 3.14 23.13 -33.68
C CYS A 65 4.22 22.72 -34.71
N CYS A 66 3.91 21.77 -35.60
CA CYS A 66 4.82 21.36 -36.67
C CYS A 66 5.02 22.46 -37.70
N THR A 67 3.96 23.20 -38.05
CA THR A 67 4.03 24.36 -38.93
C THR A 67 4.95 25.44 -38.36
N LEU A 68 4.98 25.68 -37.04
CA LEU A 68 5.95 26.62 -36.45
C LEU A 68 7.41 26.24 -36.73
N PHE A 69 7.75 24.95 -36.70
CA PHE A 69 9.10 24.48 -37.03
C PHE A 69 9.38 24.46 -38.52
N GLU A 70 8.39 24.09 -39.33
CA GLU A 70 8.47 24.21 -40.79
C GLU A 70 8.77 25.66 -41.20
N MET A 71 8.14 26.64 -40.54
CA MET A 71 8.40 28.05 -40.79
C MET A 71 9.83 28.48 -40.40
N ILE A 72 10.47 27.83 -39.43
CA ILE A 72 11.92 28.03 -39.15
C ILE A 72 12.75 27.47 -40.30
N ILE A 73 12.43 26.27 -40.78
CA ILE A 73 13.14 25.64 -41.91
C ILE A 73 13.00 26.51 -43.17
N PHE A 74 11.82 27.04 -43.45
CA PHE A 74 11.60 27.95 -44.58
C PHE A 74 12.34 29.29 -44.43
N GLU A 75 12.49 29.80 -43.21
CA GLU A 75 13.29 31.00 -42.96
C GLU A 75 14.78 30.77 -43.20
N VAL A 76 15.34 29.66 -42.68
CA VAL A 76 16.77 29.35 -42.83
C VAL A 76 17.11 28.89 -44.26
N GLY A 77 16.21 28.15 -44.90
CA GLY A 77 16.37 27.68 -46.28
C GLY A 77 15.95 28.69 -47.35
N ASP A 78 15.55 29.90 -46.96
CA ASP A 78 15.01 30.95 -47.84
C ASP A 78 13.91 30.46 -48.80
N VAL A 79 13.05 29.58 -48.31
CA VAL A 79 11.93 29.00 -49.07
C VAL A 79 10.70 29.90 -48.89
N LEU A 80 9.95 30.17 -49.97
CA LEU A 80 8.81 31.11 -50.05
C LEU A 80 9.20 32.61 -50.05
N ASP A 81 8.31 33.46 -50.57
CA ASP A 81 8.51 34.91 -50.58
C ASP A 81 8.52 35.51 -49.16
N ALA A 82 9.36 36.54 -48.92
CA ALA A 82 9.55 37.15 -47.60
C ALA A 82 8.24 37.71 -47.00
N ARG A 83 7.36 38.29 -47.82
CA ARG A 83 6.05 38.79 -47.37
C ARG A 83 5.13 37.65 -46.95
N SER A 84 5.17 36.55 -47.70
CA SER A 84 4.42 35.34 -47.36
C SER A 84 4.93 34.70 -46.07
N ARG A 85 6.25 34.57 -45.89
CA ARG A 85 6.84 34.06 -44.65
C ARG A 85 6.41 34.87 -43.44
N TRP A 86 6.49 36.20 -43.52
CA TRP A 86 6.07 37.09 -42.44
C TRP A 86 4.59 36.93 -42.08
N LEU A 87 3.70 36.84 -43.09
CA LEU A 87 2.26 36.63 -42.88
C LEU A 87 1.96 35.29 -42.20
N HIS A 88 2.56 34.20 -42.68
CA HIS A 88 2.33 32.86 -42.12
C HIS A 88 2.92 32.73 -40.72
N TRP A 89 4.09 33.33 -40.45
CA TRP A 89 4.67 33.42 -39.11
C TRP A 89 3.72 34.13 -38.14
N LYS A 90 3.26 35.32 -38.51
CA LYS A 90 2.37 36.13 -37.68
C LYS A 90 1.04 35.41 -37.43
N THR A 91 0.40 34.88 -38.47
CA THR A 91 -0.87 34.16 -38.36
C THR A 91 -0.75 32.92 -37.48
N THR A 92 0.29 32.09 -37.70
CA THR A 92 0.49 30.85 -36.92
C THR A 92 0.74 31.15 -35.45
N LEU A 93 1.53 32.17 -35.12
CA LEU A 93 1.78 32.56 -33.73
C LEU A 93 0.52 33.09 -33.04
N TYR A 94 -0.28 33.95 -33.70
CA TYR A 94 -1.56 34.40 -33.13
C TYR A 94 -2.54 33.26 -32.91
N LEU A 95 -2.67 32.34 -33.87
CA LEU A 95 -3.52 31.16 -33.74
C LEU A 95 -3.07 30.27 -32.59
N MET A 96 -1.76 30.04 -32.45
CA MET A 96 -1.21 29.23 -31.37
C MET A 96 -1.38 29.87 -30.01
N LEU A 97 -1.16 31.18 -29.87
CA LEU A 97 -1.41 31.91 -28.64
C LEU A 97 -2.89 31.89 -28.24
N PHE A 98 -3.79 32.13 -29.19
CA PHE A 98 -5.22 32.02 -28.94
C PHE A 98 -5.60 30.61 -28.49
N ASN A 99 -5.07 29.59 -29.17
CA ASN A 99 -5.35 28.20 -28.86
C ASN A 99 -4.93 27.84 -27.42
N VAL A 100 -3.74 28.27 -27.02
CA VAL A 100 -3.12 27.94 -25.74
C VAL A 100 -3.64 28.80 -24.58
N ILE A 101 -3.91 30.09 -24.80
CA ILE A 101 -4.36 31.00 -23.74
C ILE A 101 -5.88 30.92 -23.55
N VAL A 102 -6.64 30.71 -24.63
CA VAL A 102 -8.11 30.82 -24.62
C VAL A 102 -8.78 29.47 -24.84
N LEU A 103 -8.57 28.85 -26.01
CA LEU A 103 -9.37 27.70 -26.44
C LEU A 103 -9.16 26.45 -25.57
N LEU A 104 -7.92 26.03 -25.36
CA LEU A 104 -7.58 24.81 -24.63
C LEU A 104 -7.95 24.88 -23.14
N PRO A 105 -7.61 25.95 -22.39
CA PRO A 105 -7.98 26.06 -20.97
C PRO A 105 -9.50 26.08 -20.79
N PHE A 106 -10.23 26.83 -21.61
CA PHE A 106 -11.69 26.87 -21.54
C PHE A 106 -12.29 25.48 -21.80
N TYR A 107 -11.79 24.77 -22.81
CA TYR A 107 -12.31 23.45 -23.17
C TYR A 107 -11.99 22.37 -22.12
N GLN A 108 -10.84 22.46 -21.44
CA GLN A 108 -10.51 21.62 -20.29
C GLN A 108 -11.50 21.82 -19.14
N PHE A 109 -11.75 23.07 -18.73
CA PHE A 109 -12.72 23.35 -17.66
C PHE A 109 -14.14 22.89 -18.05
N TYR A 110 -14.52 23.08 -19.31
CA TYR A 110 -15.80 22.57 -19.81
C TYR A 110 -15.91 21.05 -19.69
N MET A 111 -14.89 20.30 -20.11
CA MET A 111 -14.89 18.83 -20.07
C MET A 111 -14.87 18.29 -18.64
N CYS A 112 -14.09 18.90 -17.73
CA CYS A 112 -14.08 18.58 -16.30
C CYS A 112 -15.48 18.56 -15.66
N PHE A 113 -16.36 19.49 -16.06
CA PHE A 113 -17.73 19.54 -15.54
C PHE A 113 -18.72 18.73 -16.37
N ALA A 114 -18.47 18.55 -17.67
CA ALA A 114 -19.35 17.80 -18.57
C ALA A 114 -19.36 16.29 -18.29
N GLU A 115 -18.27 15.74 -17.77
CA GLU A 115 -18.09 14.29 -17.57
C GLU A 115 -18.54 13.79 -16.19
N ARG A 116 -18.99 14.67 -15.29
CA ARG A 116 -19.49 14.26 -13.98
C ARG A 116 -20.99 13.95 -14.01
N ASP A 117 -21.40 12.88 -13.33
CA ASP A 117 -22.79 12.40 -13.32
C ASP A 117 -23.81 13.28 -12.56
N SER A 118 -23.36 14.37 -11.93
CA SER A 118 -24.24 15.26 -11.17
C SER A 118 -25.14 16.11 -12.08
N ALA A 119 -26.46 16.02 -11.87
CA ALA A 119 -27.45 16.83 -12.58
C ALA A 119 -27.24 18.34 -12.38
N TRP A 120 -26.75 18.76 -11.20
CA TRP A 120 -26.42 20.15 -10.91
C TRP A 120 -25.26 20.65 -11.76
N LEU A 121 -24.17 19.88 -11.83
CA LEU A 121 -23.00 20.23 -12.64
C LEU A 121 -23.35 20.34 -14.13
N ARG A 122 -24.22 19.48 -14.65
CA ARG A 122 -24.66 19.55 -16.05
C ARG A 122 -25.41 20.85 -16.38
N ARG A 123 -26.21 21.38 -15.46
CA ARG A 123 -26.97 22.64 -15.64
C ARG A 123 -26.08 23.88 -15.59
N TYR A 124 -25.06 23.86 -14.73
CA TYR A 124 -24.17 25.02 -14.50
C TYR A 124 -22.79 24.90 -15.16
N ARG A 125 -22.56 23.91 -16.03
CA ARG A 125 -21.24 23.67 -16.65
C ARG A 125 -20.65 24.86 -17.42
N TRP A 126 -21.46 25.58 -18.19
CA TRP A 126 -21.00 26.74 -18.97
C TRP A 126 -20.57 27.93 -18.08
N PRO A 127 -21.40 28.41 -17.13
CA PRO A 127 -20.98 29.49 -16.24
C PRO A 127 -19.85 29.08 -15.30
N LEU A 128 -19.81 27.81 -14.84
CA LEU A 128 -18.75 27.32 -13.98
C LEU A 128 -17.41 27.23 -14.72
N ALA A 129 -17.41 26.70 -15.95
CA ALA A 129 -16.23 26.70 -16.82
C ALA A 129 -15.77 28.13 -17.15
N GLY A 130 -16.70 29.05 -17.44
CA GLY A 130 -16.38 30.46 -17.67
C GLY A 130 -15.76 31.13 -16.45
N CYS A 131 -16.26 30.86 -15.25
CA CYS A 131 -15.68 31.36 -13.99
C CYS A 131 -14.25 30.84 -13.79
N CYS A 132 -14.02 29.53 -13.91
CA CYS A 132 -12.68 28.95 -13.79
C CYS A 132 -11.71 29.49 -14.86
N TRP A 133 -12.20 29.69 -16.08
CA TRP A 133 -11.43 30.28 -17.17
C TRP A 133 -11.04 31.74 -16.90
N THR A 134 -11.95 32.56 -16.37
CA THR A 134 -11.65 33.94 -15.97
C THR A 134 -10.60 33.99 -14.86
N VAL A 135 -10.70 33.09 -13.87
CA VAL A 135 -9.69 32.94 -12.81
C VAL A 135 -8.33 32.55 -13.40
N TYR A 136 -8.32 31.57 -14.33
CA TYR A 136 -7.11 31.19 -15.05
C TYR A 136 -6.48 32.37 -15.80
N LEU A 137 -7.28 33.13 -16.56
CA LEU A 137 -6.80 34.31 -17.28
C LEU A 137 -6.22 35.37 -16.34
N TYR A 138 -6.86 35.62 -15.19
CA TYR A 138 -6.35 36.55 -14.19
C TYR A 138 -4.95 36.14 -13.71
N PHE A 139 -4.77 34.87 -13.31
CA PHE A 139 -3.47 34.36 -12.86
C PHE A 139 -2.44 34.35 -13.99
N PHE A 140 -2.83 33.95 -15.20
CA PHE A 140 -1.96 33.95 -16.38
C PHE A 140 -1.43 35.37 -16.66
N TRP A 141 -2.29 36.38 -16.61
CA TRP A 141 -1.89 37.77 -16.79
C TRP A 141 -0.98 38.26 -15.66
N LYS A 142 -1.32 37.92 -14.40
CA LYS A 142 -0.58 38.31 -13.20
C LYS A 142 0.83 37.75 -13.13
N ILE A 143 1.05 36.52 -13.63
CA ILE A 143 2.37 35.89 -13.69
C ILE A 143 3.40 36.79 -14.39
N GLY A 144 3.00 37.49 -15.45
CA GLY A 144 3.91 38.34 -16.21
C GLY A 144 4.37 39.62 -15.50
N ASP A 145 3.72 40.02 -14.40
CA ASP A 145 4.09 41.25 -13.65
C ASP A 145 5.42 41.08 -12.90
N GLN A 146 5.79 39.84 -12.55
CA GLN A 146 7.00 39.51 -11.78
C GLN A 146 8.24 39.37 -12.65
N PHE A 147 8.10 39.40 -13.97
CA PHE A 147 9.17 39.15 -14.93
C PHE A 147 9.41 40.37 -15.82
N PRO A 148 10.64 40.61 -16.28
CA PRO A 148 10.99 41.74 -17.13
C PRO A 148 10.50 41.56 -18.59
N ILE A 149 9.26 41.10 -18.77
CA ILE A 149 8.68 40.82 -20.10
C ILE A 149 8.40 42.13 -20.85
N ASN A 150 7.97 43.16 -20.13
CA ASN A 150 7.61 44.47 -20.68
C ASN A 150 8.66 45.55 -20.36
N ALA A 151 9.84 45.20 -19.81
CA ALA A 151 10.82 46.17 -19.33
C ALA A 151 11.30 47.13 -20.44
N ALA A 152 11.58 46.59 -21.62
CA ALA A 152 11.93 47.37 -22.81
C ALA A 152 10.80 48.30 -23.30
N MET A 153 9.53 47.93 -23.08
CA MET A 153 8.35 48.68 -23.52
C MET A 153 7.93 49.75 -22.51
N HIS A 154 8.13 49.49 -21.21
CA HIS A 154 7.99 50.49 -20.14
C HIS A 154 9.07 51.57 -20.20
N ALA A 155 10.29 51.22 -20.63
CA ALA A 155 11.37 52.19 -20.85
C ALA A 155 11.08 53.18 -22.00
N THR A 156 10.23 52.81 -22.96
CA THR A 156 9.85 53.66 -24.11
C THR A 156 8.52 54.42 -23.91
N GLY A 157 7.82 54.23 -22.78
CA GLY A 157 6.59 54.96 -22.45
C GLY A 157 5.35 54.61 -23.29
N GLU A 158 5.38 53.51 -24.05
CA GLU A 158 4.24 53.08 -24.89
C GLU A 158 3.21 52.27 -24.10
N SER A 159 1.92 52.49 -24.38
CA SER A 159 0.83 51.74 -23.75
C SER A 159 0.75 50.31 -24.29
N VAL A 160 0.76 49.33 -23.37
CA VAL A 160 0.72 47.90 -23.72
C VAL A 160 -0.70 47.53 -24.12
N SER A 161 -0.92 47.20 -25.40
CA SER A 161 -2.18 46.59 -25.84
C SER A 161 -2.27 45.15 -25.34
N ILE A 162 -3.39 44.80 -24.69
CA ILE A 162 -3.66 43.46 -24.13
C ILE A 162 -3.66 42.38 -25.23
N PHE A 163 -3.93 42.76 -26.49
CA PHE A 163 -3.97 41.86 -27.64
C PHE A 163 -2.66 41.83 -28.46
N ALA A 164 -1.60 42.49 -27.98
CA ALA A 164 -0.30 42.43 -28.63
C ALA A 164 0.32 41.03 -28.53
N LEU A 165 1.13 40.67 -29.52
CA LEU A 165 1.80 39.36 -29.56
C LEU A 165 2.86 39.24 -28.45
N GLU A 166 3.58 40.33 -28.17
CA GLU A 166 4.74 40.34 -27.27
C GLU A 166 4.40 39.97 -25.82
N PRO A 167 3.37 40.56 -25.17
CA PRO A 167 3.02 40.21 -23.79
C PRO A 167 2.48 38.78 -23.64
N GLY A 168 1.80 38.28 -24.67
CA GLY A 168 1.29 36.90 -24.74
C GLY A 168 2.42 35.89 -24.91
N MET A 169 3.31 36.11 -25.90
CA MET A 169 4.49 35.29 -26.12
C MET A 169 5.42 35.27 -24.94
N GLY A 170 5.63 36.40 -24.26
CA GLY A 170 6.55 36.43 -23.12
C GLY A 170 6.05 35.60 -21.93
N ARG A 171 4.76 35.68 -21.61
CA ARG A 171 4.15 34.88 -20.53
C ARG A 171 4.12 33.38 -20.87
N VAL A 172 3.72 33.05 -22.09
CA VAL A 172 3.79 31.67 -22.59
C VAL A 172 5.22 31.15 -22.58
N GLY A 173 6.18 31.98 -22.97
CA GLY A 173 7.61 31.72 -22.93
C GLY A 173 8.11 31.41 -21.54
N VAL A 174 7.77 32.20 -20.52
CA VAL A 174 8.16 31.92 -19.12
C VAL A 174 7.67 30.54 -18.69
N ILE A 175 6.38 30.25 -18.90
CA ILE A 175 5.79 28.98 -18.46
C ILE A 175 6.40 27.82 -19.25
N GLY A 176 6.45 27.87 -20.59
CA GLY A 176 6.96 26.76 -21.37
C GLY A 176 8.48 26.56 -21.27
N VAL A 177 9.28 27.63 -21.09
CA VAL A 177 10.71 27.50 -20.75
C VAL A 177 10.88 26.85 -19.38
N THR A 178 10.06 27.20 -18.39
CA THR A 178 10.05 26.52 -17.07
C THR A 178 9.79 25.03 -17.23
N MET A 179 8.79 24.65 -18.03
CA MET A 179 8.46 23.24 -18.27
C MET A 179 9.59 22.50 -19.01
N MET A 180 10.17 23.12 -20.04
CA MET A 180 11.30 22.56 -20.78
C MET A 180 12.52 22.37 -19.86
N ALA A 181 12.79 23.33 -18.98
CA ALA A 181 13.89 23.29 -18.03
C ALA A 181 13.70 22.21 -16.96
N ILE A 182 12.48 22.06 -16.41
CA ILE A 182 12.15 20.99 -15.44
C ILE A 182 12.32 19.61 -16.09
N LEU A 183 11.76 19.39 -17.28
CA LEU A 183 11.88 18.10 -17.97
C LEU A 183 13.33 17.78 -18.32
N SER A 184 14.11 18.80 -18.71
CA SER A 184 15.53 18.65 -19.02
C SER A 184 16.37 18.38 -17.76
N GLY A 185 16.09 19.06 -16.65
CA GLY A 185 16.78 18.88 -15.37
C GLY A 185 16.51 17.50 -14.77
N PHE A 186 15.25 17.05 -14.76
CA PHE A 186 14.88 15.68 -14.42
C PHE A 186 15.57 14.67 -15.35
N GLY A 187 15.54 14.90 -16.67
CA GLY A 187 16.18 14.03 -17.65
C GLY A 187 17.69 13.91 -17.48
N ALA A 188 18.36 14.99 -17.08
CA ALA A 188 19.81 15.02 -16.86
C ALA A 188 20.28 14.14 -15.70
N VAL A 189 19.42 13.88 -14.72
CA VAL A 189 19.74 13.02 -13.56
C VAL A 189 19.12 11.64 -13.70
N ASN A 190 17.85 11.55 -14.09
CA ASN A 190 17.13 10.30 -14.18
C ASN A 190 17.63 9.40 -15.34
N SER A 191 18.08 9.98 -16.46
CA SER A 191 18.57 9.15 -17.57
C SER A 191 19.88 8.43 -17.22
N PRO A 192 20.91 9.10 -16.66
CA PRO A 192 22.07 8.40 -16.11
C PRO A 192 21.71 7.34 -15.05
N TYR A 193 20.82 7.67 -14.11
CA TYR A 193 20.37 6.74 -13.07
C TYR A 193 19.73 5.47 -13.64
N THR A 194 18.94 5.58 -14.70
CA THR A 194 18.22 4.44 -15.30
C THR A 194 19.00 3.67 -16.37
N THR A 195 20.03 4.26 -16.96
CA THR A 195 20.77 3.67 -18.09
C THR A 195 22.16 3.18 -17.72
N LEU A 196 22.79 3.73 -16.67
CA LEU A 196 24.14 3.31 -16.28
C LEU A 196 24.11 2.00 -15.50
N PHE A 197 24.97 1.07 -15.89
CA PHE A 197 25.17 -0.20 -15.19
C PHE A 197 25.53 -0.02 -13.70
N PHE A 198 26.22 1.07 -13.35
CA PHE A 198 26.60 1.36 -11.96
C PHE A 198 25.38 1.50 -11.02
N PHE A 199 24.26 2.03 -11.51
CA PHE A 199 23.05 2.25 -10.72
C PHE A 199 22.02 1.11 -10.84
N LEU A 200 22.34 0.04 -11.58
CA LEU A 200 21.44 -1.11 -11.69
C LEU A 200 21.31 -1.83 -10.34
N ARG A 201 20.07 -2.09 -9.93
CA ARG A 201 19.78 -2.96 -8.79
C ARG A 201 20.17 -4.39 -9.15
N LYS A 202 20.97 -5.03 -8.31
CA LYS A 202 21.33 -6.45 -8.48
C LYS A 202 20.18 -7.31 -7.96
N VAL A 203 19.48 -7.98 -8.87
CA VAL A 203 18.39 -8.92 -8.57
C VAL A 203 18.80 -10.31 -9.00
N THR A 204 18.66 -11.30 -8.12
CA THR A 204 18.94 -12.71 -8.45
C THR A 204 17.68 -13.44 -8.91
N ASP A 205 17.84 -14.55 -9.63
CA ASP A 205 16.71 -15.39 -10.04
C ASP A 205 15.96 -16.00 -8.84
N ALA A 206 16.65 -16.18 -7.71
CA ALA A 206 16.06 -16.69 -6.47
C ALA A 206 15.08 -15.67 -5.84
N ASP A 207 15.41 -14.37 -5.89
CA ASP A 207 14.56 -13.31 -5.34
C ASP A 207 13.23 -13.21 -6.09
N VAL A 208 13.28 -13.35 -7.42
CA VAL A 208 12.08 -13.37 -8.27
C VAL A 208 11.21 -14.59 -7.97
N ALA A 209 11.82 -15.77 -7.85
CA ALA A 209 11.09 -17.01 -7.53
C ALA A 209 10.43 -16.94 -6.13
N LEU A 210 11.09 -16.31 -5.16
CA LEU A 210 10.53 -16.11 -3.82
C LEU A 210 9.36 -15.13 -3.84
N ALA A 211 9.47 -14.02 -4.56
CA ALA A 211 8.40 -13.04 -4.72
C ALA A 211 7.19 -13.64 -5.44
N GLU A 212 7.43 -14.41 -6.51
CA GLU A 212 6.40 -15.15 -7.24
C GLU A 212 5.66 -16.15 -6.32
N LYS A 213 6.41 -16.92 -5.52
CA LYS A 213 5.82 -17.85 -4.55
C LYS A 213 4.92 -17.13 -3.53
N LYS A 214 5.36 -15.98 -3.00
CA LYS A 214 4.57 -15.16 -2.07
C LYS A 214 3.27 -14.63 -2.71
N LEU A 215 3.36 -14.17 -3.96
CA LEU A 215 2.20 -13.72 -4.73
C LEU A 215 1.20 -14.85 -4.95
N LEU A 216 1.66 -16.02 -5.41
CA LEU A 216 0.81 -17.18 -5.67
C LEU A 216 0.10 -17.66 -4.39
N GLN A 217 0.82 -17.74 -3.27
CA GLN A 217 0.22 -18.10 -1.98
C GLN A 217 -0.89 -17.12 -1.56
N THR A 218 -0.67 -15.81 -1.76
CA THR A 218 -1.65 -14.77 -1.44
C THR A 218 -2.86 -14.84 -2.38
N LEU A 219 -2.62 -15.11 -3.67
CA LEU A 219 -3.66 -15.27 -4.67
C LEU A 219 -4.56 -16.48 -4.34
N ASP A 220 -3.98 -17.61 -3.92
CA ASP A 220 -4.75 -18.79 -3.52
C ASP A 220 -5.62 -18.52 -2.28
N MET A 221 -5.08 -17.81 -1.29
CA MET A 221 -5.85 -17.37 -0.12
C MET A 221 -7.03 -16.47 -0.52
N LEU A 222 -6.78 -15.52 -1.42
CA LEU A 222 -7.79 -14.61 -1.94
C LEU A 222 -8.89 -15.34 -2.72
N LEU A 223 -8.51 -16.25 -3.62
CA LEU A 223 -9.44 -17.06 -4.42
C LEU A 223 -10.32 -17.94 -3.51
N SER A 224 -9.72 -18.55 -2.50
CA SER A 224 -10.45 -19.35 -1.51
C SER A 224 -11.49 -18.52 -0.75
N LYS A 225 -11.10 -17.32 -0.26
CA LYS A 225 -12.04 -16.43 0.44
C LYS A 225 -13.11 -15.85 -0.48
N LYS A 226 -12.77 -15.46 -1.72
CA LYS A 226 -13.76 -15.03 -2.72
C LYS A 226 -14.77 -16.13 -3.06
N LYS A 227 -14.32 -17.37 -3.22
CA LYS A 227 -15.18 -18.54 -3.42
C LYS A 227 -16.14 -18.72 -2.24
N LYS A 228 -15.63 -18.64 -1.00
CA LYS A 228 -16.45 -18.71 0.23
C LYS A 228 -17.48 -17.57 0.28
N TYR A 229 -17.10 -16.35 -0.08
CA TYR A 229 -18.00 -15.19 -0.11
C TYR A 229 -19.15 -15.37 -1.10
N LEU A 230 -18.87 -15.83 -2.31
CA LEU A 230 -19.91 -16.08 -3.32
C LEU A 230 -20.88 -17.19 -2.90
N LEU A 231 -20.37 -18.26 -2.28
CA LEU A 231 -21.20 -19.34 -1.76
C LEU A 231 -22.09 -18.86 -0.60
N ALA A 232 -21.53 -18.07 0.32
CA ALA A 232 -22.29 -17.47 1.42
C ALA A 232 -23.35 -16.47 0.91
N GLN A 233 -22.99 -15.64 -0.07
CA GLN A 233 -23.91 -14.68 -0.70
C GLN A 233 -25.07 -15.39 -1.42
N ARG A 234 -24.80 -16.50 -2.11
CA ARG A 234 -25.86 -17.32 -2.73
C ARG A 234 -26.80 -17.92 -1.69
N ARG A 235 -26.28 -18.37 -0.55
CA ARG A 235 -27.12 -18.89 0.56
C ARG A 235 -28.02 -17.80 1.16
N VAL A 236 -27.50 -16.59 1.35
CA VAL A 236 -28.30 -15.43 1.83
C VAL A 236 -29.36 -15.05 0.80
N LYS A 237 -29.00 -14.94 -0.49
CA LYS A 237 -29.96 -14.64 -1.55
C LYS A 237 -31.04 -15.71 -1.73
N ALA A 238 -30.70 -16.99 -1.53
CA ALA A 238 -31.66 -18.09 -1.56
C ALA A 238 -32.64 -18.02 -0.37
N ALA A 239 -32.14 -17.64 0.81
CA ALA A 239 -32.99 -17.42 1.99
C ALA A 239 -33.92 -16.19 1.83
N ASP A 240 -33.46 -15.13 1.15
CA ASP A 240 -34.29 -13.95 0.84
C ASP A 240 -35.33 -14.24 -0.26
N ALA A 241 -35.02 -15.11 -1.23
CA ALA A 241 -35.93 -15.46 -2.32
C ALA A 241 -37.11 -16.34 -1.86
N ASP A 242 -36.92 -17.17 -0.84
CA ASP A 242 -37.97 -18.02 -0.26
C ASP A 242 -38.94 -17.24 0.66
N GLY A 243 -38.63 -15.96 0.97
CA GLY A 243 -39.45 -15.06 1.77
C GLY A 243 -40.51 -14.26 0.98
N GLY A 244 -40.59 -14.42 -0.35
CA GLY A 244 -41.39 -13.57 -1.22
C GLY A 244 -42.52 -14.28 -1.97
N SER A 245 -43.68 -14.47 -1.34
CA SER A 245 -44.97 -14.67 -2.03
C SER A 245 -46.16 -14.24 -1.16
N PRO A 246 -46.94 -13.21 -1.55
CA PRO A 246 -48.20 -12.86 -0.91
C PRO A 246 -49.37 -13.48 -1.68
N GLY A 247 -49.96 -14.55 -1.13
CA GLY A 247 -51.18 -15.12 -1.67
C GLY A 247 -51.79 -16.18 -0.75
N GLY A 248 -53.03 -15.96 -0.32
CA GLY A 248 -53.87 -16.96 0.34
C GLY A 248 -54.22 -16.65 1.79
N ALA A 249 -55.42 -16.11 2.00
CA ALA A 249 -56.06 -15.98 3.30
C ALA A 249 -56.37 -17.37 3.90
N GLY A 250 -55.95 -17.61 5.14
CA GLY A 250 -56.26 -18.82 5.87
C GLY A 250 -55.76 -18.73 7.32
N VAL A 251 -56.59 -19.16 8.25
CA VAL A 251 -56.42 -19.10 9.71
C VAL A 251 -55.20 -19.91 10.16
N GLY A 252 -54.02 -19.32 10.03
CA GLY A 252 -52.72 -19.88 10.42
C GLY A 252 -51.61 -18.82 10.60
N GLY A 253 -51.99 -17.53 10.66
CA GLY A 253 -51.06 -16.40 10.61
C GLY A 253 -50.22 -16.17 11.87
N PHE A 254 -50.60 -16.71 13.02
CA PHE A 254 -49.88 -16.49 14.28
C PHE A 254 -48.63 -17.38 14.39
N MET A 255 -48.71 -18.66 14.00
CA MET A 255 -47.57 -19.57 14.03
C MET A 255 -46.52 -19.27 12.94
N ARG A 256 -46.94 -18.78 11.77
CA ARG A 256 -46.03 -18.45 10.66
C ARG A 256 -45.21 -17.17 10.90
N ASN A 257 -45.79 -16.17 11.57
CA ASN A 257 -45.06 -14.95 11.96
C ASN A 257 -44.07 -15.18 13.11
N MET A 258 -44.27 -16.22 13.92
CA MET A 258 -43.31 -16.62 14.95
C MET A 258 -42.14 -17.39 14.34
N TYR A 259 -42.40 -18.31 13.40
CA TYR A 259 -41.36 -19.02 12.66
C TYR A 259 -40.51 -18.12 11.75
N SER A 260 -41.11 -17.10 11.11
CA SER A 260 -40.35 -16.16 10.27
C SER A 260 -39.46 -15.19 11.08
N LYS A 261 -39.92 -14.76 12.26
CA LYS A 261 -39.09 -13.96 13.19
C LYS A 261 -37.95 -14.77 13.82
N VAL A 262 -38.15 -16.07 14.05
CA VAL A 262 -37.11 -17.00 14.51
C VAL A 262 -36.11 -17.31 13.38
N ALA A 263 -36.59 -17.48 12.14
CA ALA A 263 -35.71 -17.70 10.97
C ALA A 263 -34.85 -16.46 10.62
N VAL A 264 -35.40 -15.24 10.75
CA VAL A 264 -34.64 -13.99 10.56
C VAL A 264 -33.64 -13.75 11.69
N SER A 265 -33.95 -14.15 12.93
CA SER A 265 -32.99 -14.13 14.04
C SER A 265 -31.87 -15.19 13.88
N LEU A 266 -32.14 -16.29 13.18
CA LEU A 266 -31.15 -17.32 12.83
C LEU A 266 -30.31 -16.96 11.60
N ALA A 267 -30.74 -16.00 10.78
CA ALA A 267 -30.02 -15.51 9.59
C ALA A 267 -29.10 -14.31 9.87
N SER A 268 -29.28 -13.62 11.00
CA SER A 268 -28.43 -12.50 11.44
C SER A 268 -26.91 -12.84 11.51
N PRO A 269 -26.46 -14.05 11.92
CA PRO A 269 -25.05 -14.42 11.90
C PRO A 269 -24.45 -14.50 10.48
N ALA A 270 -25.26 -14.75 9.45
CA ALA A 270 -24.77 -14.90 8.08
C ALA A 270 -24.43 -13.54 7.44
N HIS A 271 -25.14 -12.47 7.82
CA HIS A 271 -24.94 -11.14 7.25
C HIS A 271 -23.73 -10.42 7.88
N GLU A 272 -23.46 -10.66 9.18
CA GLU A 272 -22.29 -10.12 9.89
C GLU A 272 -20.98 -10.82 9.42
N ASN A 273 -21.02 -12.15 9.24
CA ASN A 273 -19.92 -12.92 8.64
C ASN A 273 -19.60 -12.51 7.19
N LEU A 274 -20.61 -12.08 6.41
CA LEU A 274 -20.40 -11.58 5.05
C LEU A 274 -19.62 -10.26 5.02
N GLY A 275 -19.88 -9.38 5.99
CA GLY A 275 -19.20 -8.10 6.15
C GLY A 275 -17.72 -8.28 6.50
N ILE A 276 -17.43 -9.15 7.47
CA ILE A 276 -16.06 -9.50 7.88
C ILE A 276 -15.28 -10.10 6.70
N LEU A 277 -15.86 -11.10 6.02
CA LEU A 277 -15.22 -11.75 4.87
C LEU A 277 -14.96 -10.77 3.71
N LYS A 278 -15.85 -9.79 3.51
CA LYS A 278 -15.66 -8.72 2.53
C LYS A 278 -14.48 -7.80 2.88
N HIS A 279 -14.32 -7.47 4.16
CA HIS A 279 -13.18 -6.67 4.63
C HIS A 279 -11.86 -7.43 4.50
N GLU A 280 -11.82 -8.72 4.85
CA GLU A 280 -10.65 -9.57 4.66
C GLU A 280 -10.26 -9.70 3.18
N ILE A 281 -11.23 -9.87 2.28
CA ILE A 281 -11.00 -9.89 0.83
C ILE A 281 -10.36 -8.57 0.38
N LYS A 282 -10.90 -7.43 0.82
CA LYS A 282 -10.36 -6.11 0.44
C LYS A 282 -8.92 -5.90 0.94
N ALA A 283 -8.62 -6.36 2.16
CA ALA A 283 -7.26 -6.30 2.70
C ALA A 283 -6.29 -7.18 1.88
N LEU A 284 -6.68 -8.43 1.59
CA LEU A 284 -5.87 -9.34 0.75
C LEU A 284 -5.71 -8.86 -0.69
N GLU A 285 -6.72 -8.22 -1.28
CA GLU A 285 -6.60 -7.58 -2.59
C GLU A 285 -5.54 -6.48 -2.59
N THR A 286 -5.48 -5.69 -1.53
CA THR A 286 -4.47 -4.62 -1.39
C THR A 286 -3.07 -5.21 -1.28
N VAL A 287 -2.89 -6.27 -0.47
CA VAL A 287 -1.61 -6.97 -0.33
C VAL A 287 -1.20 -7.65 -1.65
N MET A 288 -2.13 -8.29 -2.34
CA MET A 288 -1.89 -8.93 -3.64
C MET A 288 -1.44 -7.91 -4.69
N GLN A 289 -2.10 -6.74 -4.75
CA GLN A 289 -1.71 -5.66 -5.66
C GLN A 289 -0.28 -5.19 -5.37
N GLN A 290 0.08 -5.03 -4.09
CA GLN A 290 1.43 -4.65 -3.72
C GLN A 290 2.47 -5.72 -4.11
N LEU A 291 2.20 -7.00 -3.82
CA LEU A 291 3.10 -8.10 -4.18
C LEU A 291 3.26 -8.24 -5.69
N PHE A 292 2.20 -7.98 -6.45
CA PHE A 292 2.25 -7.99 -7.91
C PHE A 292 3.16 -6.86 -8.45
N LEU A 293 3.03 -5.64 -7.92
CA LEU A 293 3.89 -4.52 -8.29
C LEU A 293 5.34 -4.77 -7.92
N ASP A 294 5.60 -5.31 -6.72
CA ASP A 294 6.95 -5.67 -6.27
C ASP A 294 7.57 -6.75 -7.19
N LEU A 295 6.79 -7.75 -7.65
CA LEU A 295 7.24 -8.78 -8.60
C LEU A 295 7.50 -8.21 -10.01
N ASP A 296 6.63 -7.32 -10.49
CA ASP A 296 6.80 -6.64 -11.78
C ASP A 296 8.07 -5.78 -11.80
N GLU A 297 8.36 -5.09 -10.70
CA GLU A 297 9.60 -4.32 -10.53
C GLU A 297 10.84 -5.23 -10.57
N LEU A 298 10.83 -6.33 -9.82
CA LEU A 298 11.94 -7.30 -9.82
C LEU A 298 12.16 -7.93 -11.19
N ASN A 299 11.10 -8.26 -11.92
CA ASN A 299 11.18 -8.77 -13.28
C ASN A 299 11.73 -7.72 -14.26
N THR A 300 11.28 -6.48 -14.14
CA THR A 300 11.79 -5.36 -14.95
C THR A 300 13.29 -5.16 -14.75
N GLU A 301 13.77 -5.18 -13.50
CA GLU A 301 15.20 -5.05 -13.21
C GLU A 301 16.00 -6.27 -13.70
N ARG A 302 15.46 -7.48 -13.57
CA ARG A 302 16.06 -8.71 -14.14
C ARG A 302 16.23 -8.61 -15.65
N GLU A 303 15.21 -8.13 -16.36
CA GLU A 303 15.28 -7.92 -17.81
C GLU A 303 16.33 -6.87 -18.19
N ARG A 304 16.46 -5.79 -17.40
CA ARG A 304 17.50 -4.79 -17.61
C ARG A 304 18.91 -5.35 -17.45
N ILE A 305 19.14 -6.20 -16.45
CA ILE A 305 20.44 -6.89 -16.28
C ILE A 305 20.74 -7.76 -17.50
N LYS A 306 19.76 -8.58 -17.93
CA LYS A 306 19.92 -9.43 -19.12
C LYS A 306 20.20 -8.60 -20.37
N PHE A 307 19.49 -7.47 -20.55
CA PHE A 307 19.72 -6.55 -21.66
C PHE A 307 21.11 -5.91 -21.61
N ALA A 308 21.55 -5.46 -20.44
CA ALA A 308 22.86 -4.82 -20.25
C ALA A 308 24.03 -5.75 -20.62
N ASN A 309 23.85 -7.06 -20.47
CA ASN A 309 24.83 -8.09 -20.87
C ASN A 309 24.82 -8.42 -22.37
N THR A 310 23.92 -7.83 -23.17
CA THR A 310 23.92 -8.02 -24.63
C THR A 310 24.86 -7.03 -25.33
N PHE A 311 25.31 -7.33 -26.55
CA PHE A 311 26.07 -6.39 -27.38
C PHE A 311 25.33 -5.06 -27.59
N LYS A 312 24.00 -5.11 -27.75
CA LYS A 312 23.15 -3.91 -27.83
C LYS A 312 23.16 -3.14 -26.51
N GLY A 313 23.10 -3.84 -25.37
CA GLY A 313 23.22 -3.26 -24.04
C GLY A 313 24.55 -2.54 -23.82
N HIS A 314 25.67 -3.15 -24.21
CA HIS A 314 26.99 -2.50 -24.13
C HIS A 314 27.07 -1.21 -24.95
N TYR A 315 26.51 -1.20 -26.16
CA TYR A 315 26.41 0.01 -26.96
C TYR A 315 25.59 1.12 -26.27
N PHE A 316 24.41 0.79 -25.75
CA PHE A 316 23.57 1.77 -25.03
C PHE A 316 24.20 2.24 -23.71
N ASN A 317 24.93 1.37 -23.01
CA ASN A 317 25.69 1.75 -21.82
C ASN A 317 26.81 2.75 -22.16
N ALA A 318 27.55 2.50 -23.25
CA ALA A 318 28.57 3.43 -23.74
C ALA A 318 27.97 4.81 -24.09
N LEU A 319 26.84 4.83 -24.79
CA LEU A 319 26.08 6.07 -25.04
C LEU A 319 25.61 6.73 -23.74
N GLY A 320 25.18 5.94 -22.75
CA GLY A 320 24.79 6.41 -21.43
C GLY A 320 25.93 7.13 -20.70
N TYR A 321 27.15 6.60 -20.76
CA TYR A 321 28.34 7.27 -20.19
C TYR A 321 28.64 8.60 -20.89
N ILE A 322 28.63 8.64 -22.23
CA ILE A 322 28.84 9.87 -22.99
C ILE A 322 27.77 10.92 -22.65
N PHE A 323 26.51 10.50 -22.60
CA PHE A 323 25.40 11.37 -22.23
C PHE A 323 25.53 11.87 -20.79
N SER A 324 25.99 11.04 -19.86
CA SER A 324 26.22 11.42 -18.46
C SER A 324 27.30 12.49 -18.34
N ILE A 325 28.41 12.35 -19.09
CA ILE A 325 29.45 13.39 -19.17
C ILE A 325 28.87 14.70 -19.71
N TYR A 326 28.04 14.63 -20.76
CA TYR A 326 27.34 15.79 -21.29
C TYR A 326 26.41 16.45 -20.25
N CYS A 327 25.65 15.67 -19.47
CA CYS A 327 24.77 16.19 -18.43
C CYS A 327 25.56 16.92 -17.33
N VAL A 328 26.67 16.35 -16.86
CA VAL A 328 27.57 16.98 -15.89
C VAL A 328 28.16 18.27 -16.46
N TRP A 329 28.65 18.24 -17.70
CA TRP A 329 29.14 19.43 -18.39
C TRP A 329 28.06 20.51 -18.52
N LYS A 330 26.82 20.14 -18.87
CA LYS A 330 25.71 21.07 -19.02
C LYS A 330 25.31 21.70 -17.68
N MET A 331 25.29 20.93 -16.60
CA MET A 331 25.07 21.45 -15.23
C MET A 331 26.19 22.41 -14.82
N PHE A 332 27.44 22.07 -15.10
CA PHE A 332 28.58 22.95 -14.84
C PHE A 332 28.50 24.25 -15.65
N SER A 333 28.23 24.15 -16.95
CA SER A 333 28.06 25.31 -17.84
C SER A 333 26.89 26.20 -17.41
N ALA A 334 25.74 25.63 -17.03
CA ALA A 334 24.61 26.40 -16.51
C ALA A 334 24.98 27.13 -15.20
N THR A 335 25.71 26.47 -14.31
CA THR A 335 26.21 27.08 -13.06
C THR A 335 27.14 28.25 -13.36
N LEU A 336 28.09 28.09 -14.30
CA LEU A 336 28.97 29.17 -14.73
C LEU A 336 28.23 30.34 -15.39
N ASN A 337 27.24 30.06 -16.23
CA ASN A 337 26.43 31.10 -16.86
C ASN A 337 25.68 31.95 -15.83
N ILE A 338 25.14 31.30 -14.79
CA ILE A 338 24.44 31.97 -13.68
C ILE A 338 25.40 32.82 -12.84
N VAL A 339 26.55 32.25 -12.44
CA VAL A 339 27.52 32.91 -11.55
C VAL A 339 28.27 34.04 -12.24
N LEU A 340 28.69 33.84 -13.49
CA LEU A 340 29.49 34.80 -14.25
C LEU A 340 28.63 35.74 -15.11
N ASN A 341 27.30 35.63 -15.02
CA ASN A 341 26.32 36.38 -15.81
C ASN A 341 26.67 36.40 -17.32
N ARG A 342 27.12 35.26 -17.85
CA ARG A 342 27.50 35.09 -19.26
C ARG A 342 26.28 34.66 -20.06
N VAL A 343 25.92 35.43 -21.09
CA VAL A 343 24.80 35.08 -21.98
C VAL A 343 25.23 35.29 -23.43
N GLY A 344 24.91 34.33 -24.31
CA GLY A 344 24.97 34.51 -25.76
C GLY A 344 26.35 34.42 -26.40
N GLY A 345 27.03 33.27 -26.30
CA GLY A 345 28.12 32.94 -27.22
C GLY A 345 27.59 32.74 -28.65
N ALA A 346 28.45 33.00 -29.66
CA ALA A 346 28.16 32.79 -31.08
C ALA A 346 27.52 31.41 -31.34
N ASP A 347 26.82 31.28 -32.47
CA ASP A 347 26.06 30.07 -32.78
C ASP A 347 26.96 28.82 -32.64
N PRO A 348 26.48 27.74 -31.99
CA PRO A 348 27.33 26.62 -31.60
C PRO A 348 28.08 25.98 -32.77
N VAL A 349 27.46 26.03 -33.96
CA VAL A 349 27.99 25.47 -35.21
C VAL A 349 29.13 26.34 -35.73
N THR A 350 28.97 27.66 -35.84
CA THR A 350 30.04 28.56 -36.28
C THR A 350 31.17 28.64 -35.27
N HIS A 351 30.88 28.63 -33.96
CA HIS A 351 31.93 28.60 -32.95
C HIS A 351 32.73 27.28 -33.00
N ALA A 352 32.05 26.14 -33.17
CA ALA A 352 32.71 24.84 -33.33
C ALA A 352 33.53 24.78 -34.63
N LEU A 353 32.98 25.26 -35.74
CA LEU A 353 33.65 25.29 -37.04
C LEU A 353 34.87 26.21 -37.03
N ASN A 354 34.73 27.41 -36.45
CA ASN A 354 35.84 28.37 -36.33
C ASN A 354 36.95 27.84 -35.41
N THR A 355 36.58 27.14 -34.32
CA THR A 355 37.57 26.48 -33.44
C THR A 355 38.27 25.31 -34.13
N LEU A 356 37.55 24.52 -34.93
CA LEU A 356 38.12 23.41 -35.71
C LEU A 356 39.07 23.89 -36.80
N VAL A 357 38.68 24.93 -37.55
CA VAL A 357 39.51 25.56 -38.59
C VAL A 357 40.80 26.11 -37.98
N HIS A 358 40.72 26.83 -36.87
CA HIS A 358 41.91 27.36 -36.19
C HIS A 358 42.79 26.28 -35.53
N ARG A 359 42.20 25.18 -35.03
CA ARG A 359 42.93 24.10 -34.35
C ARG A 359 43.62 23.14 -35.31
N PHE A 360 43.02 22.90 -36.48
CA PHE A 360 43.50 21.92 -37.46
C PHE A 360 44.09 22.54 -38.73
N GLY A 361 44.06 23.87 -38.89
CA GLY A 361 44.68 24.57 -40.03
C GLY A 361 44.03 24.23 -41.38
N LEU A 362 42.72 23.94 -41.39
CA LEU A 362 41.99 23.55 -42.58
C LEU A 362 41.44 24.81 -43.30
N ASP A 363 41.76 25.00 -44.58
CA ASP A 363 41.18 26.07 -45.43
C ASP A 363 39.73 25.74 -45.81
N VAL A 364 38.83 25.77 -44.82
CA VAL A 364 37.38 25.61 -45.02
C VAL A 364 36.72 26.97 -44.97
N ASP A 365 35.97 27.30 -46.02
CA ASP A 365 35.17 28.52 -46.06
C ASP A 365 34.02 28.44 -45.04
N VAL A 366 34.25 29.04 -43.88
CA VAL A 366 33.30 29.14 -42.77
C VAL A 366 32.02 29.87 -43.21
N THR A 367 32.12 30.84 -44.13
CA THR A 367 30.95 31.61 -44.60
C THR A 367 30.05 30.78 -45.50
N PHE A 368 30.63 29.85 -46.26
CA PHE A 368 29.86 28.87 -47.03
C PHE A 368 29.33 27.73 -46.17
N TRP A 369 30.08 27.13 -45.25
CA TRP A 369 29.61 25.91 -44.55
C TRP A 369 28.76 26.17 -43.31
N ALA A 370 28.95 27.31 -42.62
CA ALA A 370 28.21 27.60 -41.40
C ALA A 370 26.68 27.64 -41.59
N PRO A 371 26.11 28.26 -42.64
CA PRO A 371 24.66 28.28 -42.84
C PRO A 371 24.06 26.88 -43.10
N GLN A 372 24.73 26.03 -43.87
CA GLN A 372 24.29 24.68 -44.25
C GLN A 372 24.31 23.74 -43.05
N LEU A 373 25.41 23.79 -42.28
CA LEU A 373 25.52 23.02 -41.05
C LEU A 373 24.53 23.52 -39.99
N SER A 374 24.28 24.84 -39.93
CA SER A 374 23.24 25.41 -39.07
C SER A 374 21.84 24.94 -39.48
N PHE A 375 21.53 24.87 -40.77
CA PHE A 375 20.26 24.35 -41.28
C PHE A 375 20.05 22.87 -40.91
N VAL A 376 21.06 22.02 -41.11
CA VAL A 376 21.00 20.60 -40.72
C VAL A 376 20.87 20.46 -39.20
N PHE A 377 21.62 21.25 -38.44
CA PHE A 377 21.58 21.25 -36.98
C PHE A 377 20.20 21.67 -36.45
N VAL A 378 19.62 22.74 -37.01
CA VAL A 378 18.25 23.19 -36.74
C VAL A 378 17.26 22.06 -37.01
N GLY A 379 17.35 21.38 -38.15
CA GLY A 379 16.49 20.23 -38.48
C GLY A 379 16.59 19.08 -37.47
N ILE A 380 17.83 18.71 -37.08
CA ILE A 380 18.07 17.68 -36.05
C ILE A 380 17.49 18.11 -34.70
N MET A 381 17.71 19.36 -34.29
CA MET A 381 17.16 19.90 -33.05
C MET A 381 15.64 19.81 -33.01
N VAL A 382 14.95 20.13 -34.12
CA VAL A 382 13.49 20.03 -34.25
C VAL A 382 13.04 18.59 -34.05
N VAL A 383 13.60 17.64 -34.81
CA VAL A 383 13.21 16.22 -34.73
C VAL A 383 13.47 15.65 -33.33
N CYS A 384 14.62 15.95 -32.74
CA CYS A 384 14.97 15.51 -31.39
C CYS A 384 14.03 16.12 -30.33
N SER A 385 13.66 17.39 -30.47
CA SER A 385 12.73 18.08 -29.55
C SER A 385 11.32 17.51 -29.62
N ILE A 386 10.79 17.29 -30.83
CA ILE A 386 9.47 16.67 -31.02
C ILE A 386 9.46 15.25 -30.44
N ARG A 387 10.45 14.43 -30.79
CA ARG A 387 10.55 13.05 -30.30
C ARG A 387 10.68 13.00 -28.78
N GLY A 388 11.55 13.83 -28.22
CA GLY A 388 11.79 13.90 -26.77
C GLY A 388 10.51 14.27 -26.01
N LEU A 389 9.81 15.30 -26.48
CA LEU A 389 8.55 15.74 -25.91
C LEU A 389 7.48 14.64 -25.95
N LEU A 390 7.26 14.01 -27.11
CA LEU A 390 6.26 12.95 -27.26
C LEU A 390 6.53 11.76 -26.33
N ILE A 391 7.80 11.36 -26.17
CA ILE A 391 8.17 10.27 -25.25
C ILE A 391 7.87 10.64 -23.80
N GLN A 392 8.25 11.84 -23.36
CA GLN A 392 7.99 12.27 -21.97
C GLN A 392 6.51 12.39 -21.68
N PHE A 393 5.74 12.88 -22.65
CA PHE A 393 4.29 12.94 -22.52
C PHE A 393 3.62 11.58 -22.48
N MET A 394 4.09 10.59 -23.24
CA MET A 394 3.56 9.23 -23.13
C MET A 394 3.78 8.63 -21.74
N LYS A 395 4.92 8.94 -21.09
CA LYS A 395 5.17 8.53 -19.69
C LYS A 395 4.25 9.25 -18.71
N PHE A 396 4.10 10.57 -18.86
CA PHE A 396 3.17 11.36 -18.05
C PHE A 396 1.72 10.87 -18.20
N PHE A 397 1.29 10.58 -19.43
CA PHE A 397 -0.04 10.08 -19.75
C PHE A 397 -0.35 8.77 -19.01
N ARG A 398 0.60 7.82 -18.98
CA ARG A 398 0.44 6.55 -18.27
C ARG A 398 0.37 6.71 -16.74
N ALA A 399 1.11 7.67 -16.18
CA ALA A 399 1.12 7.90 -14.73
C ALA A 399 -0.19 8.50 -14.20
N PHE A 400 -0.87 9.33 -15.00
CA PHE A 400 -2.07 10.06 -14.57
C PHE A 400 -3.38 9.51 -15.14
N SER A 401 -3.36 8.49 -16.01
CA SER A 401 -4.55 7.92 -16.65
C SER A 401 -5.56 7.31 -15.68
N SER A 402 -5.16 6.94 -14.46
CA SER A 402 -6.05 6.38 -13.43
C SER A 402 -6.86 7.42 -12.65
N SER A 403 -6.42 8.68 -12.63
CA SER A 403 -6.94 9.73 -11.73
C SER A 403 -7.79 10.80 -12.42
N LEU A 404 -7.59 11.00 -13.73
CA LEU A 404 -8.24 12.03 -14.54
C LEU A 404 -8.98 11.39 -15.72
N SER A 405 -9.98 12.08 -16.24
CA SER A 405 -10.70 11.60 -17.42
C SER A 405 -9.83 11.67 -18.68
N THR A 406 -9.95 10.66 -19.54
CA THR A 406 -9.13 10.53 -20.75
C THR A 406 -9.20 11.77 -21.66
N ASN A 407 -10.38 12.39 -21.80
CA ASN A 407 -10.55 13.59 -22.62
C ASN A 407 -9.76 14.79 -22.05
N ASN A 408 -9.80 15.01 -20.73
CA ASN A 408 -9.06 16.10 -20.09
C ASN A 408 -7.55 15.88 -20.16
N ILE A 409 -7.08 14.63 -20.08
CA ILE A 409 -5.65 14.32 -20.23
C ILE A 409 -5.18 14.68 -21.64
N VAL A 410 -5.95 14.34 -22.69
CA VAL A 410 -5.61 14.68 -24.08
C VAL A 410 -5.58 16.20 -24.30
N LEU A 411 -6.55 16.94 -23.74
CA LEU A 411 -6.56 18.40 -23.83
C LEU A 411 -5.42 19.06 -23.04
N PHE A 412 -5.10 18.52 -21.86
CA PHE A 412 -3.94 18.96 -21.07
C PHE A 412 -2.65 18.75 -21.86
N LEU A 413 -2.51 17.59 -22.49
CA LEU A 413 -1.38 17.28 -23.34
C LEU A 413 -1.24 18.26 -24.51
N ALA A 414 -2.33 18.56 -25.22
CA ALA A 414 -2.32 19.57 -26.29
C ALA A 414 -1.89 20.96 -25.77
N HIS A 415 -2.33 21.34 -24.58
CA HIS A 415 -2.01 22.63 -23.97
C HIS A 415 -0.52 22.72 -23.63
N VAL A 416 0.02 21.72 -22.92
CA VAL A 416 1.46 21.70 -22.58
C VAL A 416 2.32 21.63 -23.84
N MET A 417 1.90 20.85 -24.83
CA MET A 417 2.57 20.77 -26.12
C MET A 417 2.65 22.16 -26.78
N GLY A 418 1.53 22.88 -26.89
CA GLY A 418 1.53 24.23 -27.46
C GLY A 418 2.46 25.21 -26.74
N MET A 419 2.46 25.20 -25.40
CA MET A 419 3.36 26.02 -24.58
C MET A 419 4.84 25.68 -24.79
N TYR A 420 5.15 24.38 -24.87
CA TYR A 420 6.51 23.88 -25.08
C TYR A 420 7.06 24.28 -26.45
N PHE A 421 6.28 24.08 -27.52
CA PHE A 421 6.72 24.40 -28.88
C PHE A 421 6.91 25.91 -29.08
N LEU A 422 5.99 26.74 -28.58
CA LEU A 422 6.14 28.21 -28.60
C LEU A 422 7.41 28.66 -27.86
N SER A 423 7.71 28.05 -26.72
CA SER A 423 8.93 28.33 -25.94
C SER A 423 10.19 27.79 -26.60
N THR A 424 10.09 26.67 -27.31
CA THR A 424 11.23 26.11 -28.08
C THR A 424 11.58 27.03 -29.23
N VAL A 425 10.59 27.55 -29.97
CA VAL A 425 10.81 28.54 -31.03
C VAL A 425 11.48 29.80 -30.48
N LEU A 426 11.03 30.28 -29.31
CA LEU A 426 11.63 31.43 -28.62
C LEU A 426 13.12 31.22 -28.31
N MET A 427 13.46 30.04 -27.78
CA MET A 427 14.82 29.66 -27.38
C MET A 427 15.72 29.28 -28.56
N MET A 428 15.15 28.74 -29.63
CA MET A 428 15.87 28.24 -30.79
C MET A 428 16.34 29.37 -31.72
N ARG A 429 15.73 30.56 -31.65
CA ARG A 429 16.18 31.75 -32.41
C ARG A 429 17.67 32.03 -32.24
N THR A 430 18.23 31.83 -31.04
CA THR A 430 19.66 32.07 -30.76
C THR A 430 20.57 31.03 -31.40
N SER A 431 20.02 29.90 -31.85
CA SER A 431 20.72 28.87 -32.61
C SER A 431 20.69 29.12 -34.13
N VAL A 432 19.94 30.12 -34.60
CA VAL A 432 19.85 30.50 -36.03
C VAL A 432 20.84 31.65 -36.32
N PRO A 433 21.65 31.57 -37.40
CA PRO A 433 22.59 32.62 -37.77
C PRO A 433 21.95 34.01 -37.90
N ALA A 434 22.71 35.06 -37.59
CA ALA A 434 22.20 36.43 -37.54
C ALA A 434 21.64 36.96 -38.87
N GLN A 435 22.09 36.40 -40.00
CA GLN A 435 21.65 36.76 -41.35
C GLN A 435 20.23 36.26 -41.67
N HIS A 436 19.79 35.14 -41.08
CA HIS A 436 18.52 34.48 -41.35
C HIS A 436 17.49 34.64 -40.21
N ARG A 437 17.72 35.51 -39.22
CA ARG A 437 16.80 35.72 -38.09
C ARG A 437 15.97 37.00 -38.18
N THR A 438 16.01 37.72 -39.31
CA THR A 438 15.41 39.06 -39.46
C THR A 438 13.89 39.02 -39.32
N ILE A 439 13.19 38.12 -40.03
CA ILE A 439 11.73 38.00 -39.96
C ILE A 439 11.31 37.45 -38.59
N ILE A 440 12.01 36.44 -38.06
CA ILE A 440 11.75 35.86 -36.73
C ILE A 440 11.86 36.95 -35.65
N THR A 441 12.87 37.81 -35.72
CA THR A 441 13.06 38.94 -34.79
C THR A 441 11.96 39.98 -34.95
N ALA A 442 11.56 40.28 -36.19
CA ALA A 442 10.50 41.25 -36.47
C ALA A 442 9.12 40.77 -36.00
N VAL A 443 8.83 39.47 -36.08
CA VAL A 443 7.54 38.90 -35.67
C VAL A 443 7.48 38.68 -34.16
N LEU A 444 8.55 38.19 -33.52
CA LEU A 444 8.59 37.99 -32.07
C LEU A 444 8.67 39.31 -31.27
N GLY A 445 9.07 40.41 -31.91
CA GLY A 445 9.11 41.73 -31.28
C GLY A 445 10.33 41.94 -30.37
N ARG A 446 10.29 43.02 -29.57
CA ARG A 446 11.43 43.46 -28.74
C ARG A 446 11.49 42.75 -27.37
N MET A 447 11.53 41.43 -27.37
CA MET A 447 11.67 40.67 -26.12
C MET A 447 13.13 40.63 -25.62
N GLU A 448 13.34 40.58 -24.30
CA GLU A 448 14.66 40.35 -23.69
C GLU A 448 14.98 38.85 -23.68
N PHE A 449 15.63 38.36 -24.73
CA PHE A 449 15.88 36.92 -24.93
C PHE A 449 16.88 36.33 -23.94
N ASP A 450 17.81 37.15 -23.46
CA ASP A 450 18.83 36.76 -22.48
C ASP A 450 18.20 36.32 -21.14
N PHE A 451 17.08 36.95 -20.78
CA PHE A 451 16.30 36.57 -19.60
C PHE A 451 15.81 35.12 -19.70
N TYR A 452 15.26 34.68 -20.83
CA TYR A 452 14.73 33.32 -20.99
C TYR A 452 15.83 32.24 -20.96
N HIS A 453 17.01 32.53 -21.52
CA HIS A 453 18.16 31.63 -21.42
C HIS A 453 18.66 31.49 -19.98
N ARG A 454 18.76 32.59 -19.25
CA ARG A 454 19.12 32.57 -17.83
C ARG A 454 18.05 31.88 -16.99
N TRP A 455 16.77 32.15 -17.25
CA TRP A 455 15.64 31.52 -16.58
C TRP A 455 15.66 30.00 -16.80
N PHE A 456 15.92 29.55 -18.03
CA PHE A 456 16.11 28.14 -18.34
C PHE A 456 17.23 27.52 -17.49
N ASP A 457 18.43 28.11 -17.50
CA ASP A 457 19.59 27.56 -16.78
C ASP A 457 19.34 27.48 -15.26
N VAL A 458 18.66 28.48 -14.67
CA VAL A 458 18.29 28.49 -13.24
C VAL A 458 17.31 27.36 -12.90
N ILE A 459 16.19 27.26 -13.63
CA ILE A 459 15.17 26.24 -13.36
C ILE A 459 15.72 24.84 -13.64
N PHE A 460 16.55 24.68 -14.69
CA PHE A 460 17.21 23.44 -15.02
C PHE A 460 18.06 22.93 -13.86
N LEU A 461 18.89 23.81 -13.26
CA LEU A 461 19.76 23.45 -12.14
C LEU A 461 18.95 23.08 -10.88
N VAL A 462 17.93 23.89 -10.54
CA VAL A 462 17.03 23.60 -9.41
C VAL A 462 16.35 22.24 -9.60
N SER A 463 15.83 21.97 -10.80
CA SER A 463 15.18 20.71 -11.12
C SER A 463 16.14 19.51 -11.07
N ALA A 464 17.39 19.66 -11.55
CA ALA A 464 18.40 18.62 -11.48
C ALA A 464 18.77 18.30 -10.02
N ILE A 465 19.00 19.31 -9.18
CA ILE A 465 19.31 19.11 -7.75
C ILE A 465 18.15 18.44 -7.03
N ALA A 466 16.91 18.91 -7.25
CA ALA A 466 15.72 18.32 -6.65
C ALA A 466 15.54 16.86 -7.09
N SER A 467 15.79 16.55 -8.36
CA SER A 467 15.72 15.18 -8.89
C SER A 467 16.78 14.27 -8.27
N ALA A 468 18.01 14.77 -8.07
CA ALA A 468 19.06 14.02 -7.41
C ALA A 468 18.72 13.74 -5.93
N GLY A 469 18.18 14.73 -5.21
CA GLY A 469 17.67 14.56 -3.85
C GLY A 469 16.54 13.53 -3.77
N PHE A 470 15.58 13.59 -4.69
CA PHE A 470 14.48 12.64 -4.73
C PHE A 470 14.95 11.21 -5.00
N ILE A 471 15.82 11.00 -5.99
CA ILE A 471 16.36 9.68 -6.32
C ILE A 471 17.18 9.12 -5.14
N THR A 472 18.02 9.93 -4.49
CA THR A 472 18.82 9.46 -3.34
C THR A 472 17.97 9.02 -2.16
N ILE A 473 16.90 9.76 -1.83
CA ILE A 473 15.93 9.35 -0.79
C ILE A 473 15.27 8.03 -1.16
N LEU A 474 14.79 7.89 -2.39
CA LEU A 474 14.18 6.64 -2.85
C LEU A 474 15.15 5.46 -2.79
N THR A 475 16.39 5.65 -3.23
CA THR A 475 17.43 4.62 -3.13
C THR A 475 17.73 4.26 -1.68
N GLN A 476 17.72 5.21 -0.75
CA GLN A 476 17.90 4.92 0.68
C GLN A 476 16.74 4.14 1.27
N MET A 477 15.49 4.53 0.98
CA MET A 477 14.30 3.79 1.42
C MET A 477 14.29 2.37 0.88
N GLN A 478 14.68 2.19 -0.39
CA GLN A 478 14.77 0.87 -1.00
C GLN A 478 15.88 0.02 -0.37
N LYS A 479 17.05 0.61 -0.10
CA LYS A 479 18.14 -0.08 0.61
C LYS A 479 17.73 -0.52 2.01
N GLN A 480 16.95 0.29 2.73
CA GLN A 480 16.42 -0.09 4.05
C GLN A 480 15.47 -1.29 3.92
N LYS A 481 14.53 -1.26 2.96
CA LYS A 481 13.61 -2.38 2.71
C LYS A 481 14.37 -3.66 2.35
N ASP A 482 15.41 -3.56 1.52
CA ASP A 482 16.23 -4.69 1.11
C ASP A 482 17.10 -5.21 2.26
N PHE A 483 17.65 -4.33 3.11
CA PHE A 483 18.41 -4.69 4.31
C PHE A 483 17.54 -5.40 5.35
N ASP A 484 16.36 -4.86 5.65
CA ASP A 484 15.41 -5.49 6.56
C ASP A 484 15.06 -6.89 6.04
N ASN A 485 14.68 -7.03 4.75
CA ASN A 485 14.38 -8.33 4.14
C ASN A 485 15.56 -9.32 4.18
N ALA A 486 16.79 -8.83 3.99
CA ALA A 486 17.99 -9.66 4.01
C ALA A 486 18.32 -10.16 5.44
N LEU A 487 18.15 -9.31 6.46
CA LEU A 487 18.34 -9.65 7.87
C LEU A 487 17.40 -10.76 8.33
N TRP A 488 16.10 -10.64 8.03
CA TRP A 488 15.11 -11.69 8.33
C TRP A 488 15.44 -13.03 7.66
N SER A 489 16.15 -13.02 6.52
CA SER A 489 16.59 -14.21 5.77
C SER A 489 17.97 -14.75 6.15
N SER A 490 18.78 -13.97 6.89
CA SER A 490 20.16 -14.32 7.23
C SER A 490 20.27 -15.26 8.42
N TYR A 491 19.27 -15.30 9.29
CA TYR A 491 19.15 -16.33 10.32
C TYR A 491 18.60 -17.58 9.65
N GLY A 492 19.43 -18.63 9.55
CA GLY A 492 19.03 -19.91 9.00
C GLY A 492 17.80 -20.49 9.73
N PRO A 493 17.12 -21.49 9.15
CA PRO A 493 15.96 -22.11 9.80
C PRO A 493 16.37 -22.63 11.19
N PRO A 494 15.52 -22.43 12.22
CA PRO A 494 15.86 -22.87 13.56
C PRO A 494 16.04 -24.38 13.59
N THR A 495 17.06 -24.84 14.32
CA THR A 495 17.41 -26.25 14.44
C THR A 495 16.82 -26.91 15.68
N SER A 496 16.29 -26.12 16.62
CA SER A 496 15.73 -26.60 17.88
C SER A 496 14.62 -25.69 18.40
N VAL A 497 13.70 -26.26 19.17
CA VAL A 497 12.66 -25.51 19.90
C VAL A 497 13.20 -24.52 20.94
N ARG A 498 14.49 -24.62 21.30
CA ARG A 498 15.17 -23.70 22.23
C ARG A 498 15.72 -22.44 21.56
N ASP A 499 15.74 -22.39 20.23
CA ASP A 499 16.21 -21.25 19.44
C ASP A 499 15.12 -20.82 18.45
N LEU A 500 13.91 -20.57 18.96
CA LEU A 500 12.77 -20.14 18.15
C LEU A 500 12.57 -18.64 18.25
N ARG A 501 12.48 -17.99 17.10
CA ARG A 501 11.83 -16.69 16.99
C ARG A 501 10.33 -16.88 16.86
N ILE A 502 9.60 -15.80 17.04
CA ILE A 502 8.14 -15.87 16.99
C ILE A 502 7.60 -16.09 15.57
N ASP A 503 8.35 -15.67 14.54
CA ASP A 503 8.01 -15.92 13.13
C ASP A 503 8.24 -17.37 12.70
N ASP A 504 8.98 -18.16 13.48
CA ASP A 504 9.19 -19.59 13.22
C ASP A 504 7.96 -20.44 13.59
N ILE A 505 7.09 -19.93 14.47
CA ILE A 505 5.87 -20.63 14.90
C ILE A 505 4.85 -20.65 13.77
N ARG A 506 4.63 -21.84 13.21
CA ARG A 506 3.69 -22.09 12.12
C ARG A 506 2.32 -22.55 12.60
N VAL A 507 2.25 -23.10 13.80
CA VAL A 507 1.01 -23.64 14.36
C VAL A 507 0.83 -23.21 15.81
N VAL A 508 -0.37 -22.77 16.14
CA VAL A 508 -0.82 -22.51 17.51
C VAL A 508 -1.94 -23.49 17.85
N ALA A 509 -1.95 -23.98 19.09
CA ALA A 509 -2.97 -24.90 19.57
C ALA A 509 -3.19 -24.74 21.08
N ALA A 510 -4.33 -25.18 21.59
CA ALA A 510 -4.59 -25.16 23.04
C ALA A 510 -5.41 -26.35 23.54
N LEU A 511 -5.15 -26.74 24.79
CA LEU A 511 -5.94 -27.64 25.62
C LEU A 511 -6.39 -26.89 26.88
N GLY A 512 -7.58 -27.16 27.40
CA GLY A 512 -8.05 -26.46 28.59
C GLY A 512 -9.55 -26.48 28.82
N ASP A 513 -10.02 -25.59 29.68
CA ASP A 513 -11.42 -25.52 30.09
C ASP A 513 -12.20 -24.35 29.44
N SER A 514 -13.30 -23.95 30.08
CA SER A 514 -14.18 -22.86 29.69
C SER A 514 -13.47 -21.51 29.57
N ILE A 515 -12.39 -21.27 30.32
CA ILE A 515 -11.60 -20.06 30.17
C ILE A 515 -10.85 -20.10 28.84
N THR A 516 -10.21 -21.22 28.50
CA THR A 516 -9.52 -21.37 27.21
C THR A 516 -10.50 -21.36 26.02
N ALA A 517 -11.73 -21.82 26.23
CA ALA A 517 -12.84 -21.72 25.27
C ALA A 517 -13.46 -20.31 25.15
N ALA A 518 -13.09 -19.36 26.02
CA ALA A 518 -13.67 -18.02 26.10
C ALA A 518 -15.20 -18.04 26.31
N TYR A 519 -15.66 -18.87 27.25
CA TYR A 519 -17.06 -18.97 27.60
C TYR A 519 -17.62 -17.61 28.06
N GLY A 520 -18.67 -17.15 27.38
CA GLY A 520 -19.40 -15.94 27.72
C GLY A 520 -18.59 -14.64 27.68
N ALA A 521 -17.41 -14.62 27.04
CA ALA A 521 -16.49 -13.48 27.11
C ALA A 521 -17.09 -12.18 26.55
N LYS A 522 -17.91 -12.24 25.49
CA LYS A 522 -18.59 -11.08 24.88
C LYS A 522 -19.80 -10.59 25.68
N GLY A 523 -20.25 -11.36 26.67
CA GLY A 523 -21.36 -11.00 27.54
C GLY A 523 -22.72 -10.99 26.83
N VAL A 524 -23.76 -10.60 27.57
CA VAL A 524 -25.14 -10.43 27.06
C VAL A 524 -25.62 -8.99 27.21
N ARG A 525 -26.41 -8.50 26.23
CA ARG A 525 -26.93 -7.12 26.24
C ARG A 525 -28.15 -6.92 27.16
N LYS A 526 -28.93 -7.96 27.45
CA LYS A 526 -30.13 -7.89 28.31
C LYS A 526 -30.16 -9.07 29.29
N PRO A 527 -30.12 -8.84 30.60
CA PRO A 527 -30.32 -9.88 31.62
C PRO A 527 -31.82 -10.18 31.83
N PRO A 528 -32.17 -11.37 32.39
CA PRO A 528 -31.27 -12.45 32.78
C PRO A 528 -30.85 -13.33 31.58
N PRO A 529 -29.65 -13.93 31.62
CA PRO A 529 -29.22 -14.90 30.62
C PRO A 529 -30.12 -16.15 30.67
N SER A 530 -30.53 -16.64 29.51
CA SER A 530 -31.23 -17.92 29.39
C SER A 530 -30.23 -19.05 29.09
N MET A 531 -30.50 -20.29 29.49
CA MET A 531 -29.66 -21.45 29.10
C MET A 531 -29.52 -21.64 27.57
N GLY A 532 -30.39 -21.00 26.76
CA GLY A 532 -30.30 -21.01 25.30
C GLY A 532 -29.39 -19.92 24.72
N THR A 533 -28.86 -19.00 25.55
CA THR A 533 -28.08 -17.82 25.13
C THR A 533 -26.61 -17.85 25.55
N THR A 534 -26.12 -18.94 26.14
CA THR A 534 -24.72 -19.08 26.52
C THR A 534 -23.86 -19.53 25.34
N THR A 535 -22.70 -18.90 25.19
CA THR A 535 -21.84 -19.04 24.01
C THR A 535 -20.38 -19.21 24.40
N GLU A 536 -19.62 -19.90 23.55
CA GLU A 536 -18.16 -19.88 23.58
C GLU A 536 -17.68 -18.89 22.51
N ASP A 537 -17.05 -17.80 22.94
CA ASP A 537 -16.54 -16.75 22.07
C ASP A 537 -15.12 -17.07 21.61
N ARG A 538 -14.94 -18.24 20.97
CA ARG A 538 -13.64 -18.81 20.59
C ARG A 538 -12.71 -17.81 19.89
N GLY A 539 -13.27 -16.95 19.04
CA GLY A 539 -12.54 -15.92 18.29
C GLY A 539 -11.84 -14.85 19.12
N VAL A 540 -12.20 -14.69 20.41
CA VAL A 540 -11.57 -13.73 21.33
C VAL A 540 -10.79 -14.40 22.48
N SER A 541 -10.63 -15.73 22.44
CA SER A 541 -9.84 -16.47 23.44
C SER A 541 -8.41 -15.95 23.50
N PHE A 542 -7.89 -15.76 24.72
CA PHE A 542 -6.56 -15.18 24.94
C PHE A 542 -5.46 -15.98 24.22
N SER A 543 -5.57 -17.31 24.25
CA SER A 543 -4.56 -18.23 23.70
C SER A 543 -4.82 -18.60 22.24
N MET A 544 -6.07 -18.53 21.77
CA MET A 544 -6.47 -19.12 20.49
C MET A 544 -7.35 -18.25 19.59
N GLY A 545 -7.79 -17.08 20.01
CA GLY A 545 -8.69 -16.23 19.22
C GLY A 545 -8.03 -15.65 17.96
N GLY A 546 -8.74 -15.68 16.84
CA GLY A 546 -8.32 -15.13 15.55
C GLY A 546 -9.27 -14.08 14.98
N ASP A 547 -10.25 -13.59 15.75
CA ASP A 547 -11.11 -12.49 15.33
C ASP A 547 -10.26 -11.20 15.21
N VAL A 548 -10.46 -10.44 14.13
CA VAL A 548 -9.68 -9.24 13.84
C VAL A 548 -9.93 -8.15 14.89
N GLY A 549 -8.86 -7.51 15.36
CA GLY A 549 -8.95 -6.36 16.27
C GLY A 549 -8.91 -6.72 17.76
N PHE A 550 -8.73 -7.99 18.11
CA PHE A 550 -8.56 -8.45 19.49
C PHE A 550 -7.11 -8.82 19.79
N PHE A 551 -6.66 -8.56 21.02
CA PHE A 551 -5.36 -8.99 21.52
C PHE A 551 -5.44 -10.44 21.97
N THR A 552 -4.81 -11.32 21.20
CA THR A 552 -4.77 -12.77 21.38
C THR A 552 -3.42 -13.28 20.89
N LEU A 553 -2.93 -14.40 21.41
CA LEU A 553 -1.65 -14.97 20.97
C LEU A 553 -1.59 -15.20 19.45
N PRO A 554 -2.62 -15.77 18.77
CA PRO A 554 -2.54 -16.01 17.33
C PRO A 554 -2.51 -14.72 16.52
N ASN A 555 -3.23 -13.67 16.93
CA ASN A 555 -3.20 -12.38 16.24
C ASN A 555 -1.83 -11.69 16.38
N PHE A 556 -1.17 -11.83 17.53
CA PHE A 556 0.20 -11.35 17.70
C PHE A 556 1.17 -12.11 16.80
N ILE A 557 1.09 -13.46 16.77
CA ILE A 557 1.96 -14.28 15.91
C ILE A 557 1.71 -14.00 14.43
N GLN A 558 0.46 -13.85 14.01
CA GLN A 558 0.09 -13.59 12.61
C GLN A 558 0.73 -12.32 12.05
N ARG A 559 1.06 -11.34 12.91
CA ARG A 559 1.77 -10.12 12.50
C ARG A 559 3.18 -10.41 11.97
N PHE A 560 3.84 -11.44 12.50
CA PHE A 560 5.21 -11.86 12.18
C PHE A 560 5.24 -13.08 11.25
N GLN A 561 4.31 -14.02 11.43
CA GLN A 561 4.11 -15.20 10.59
C GLN A 561 2.69 -15.20 9.99
N PRO A 562 2.47 -14.56 8.81
CA PRO A 562 1.15 -14.46 8.20
C PRO A 562 0.49 -15.81 7.86
N ALA A 563 1.29 -16.87 7.74
CA ALA A 563 0.82 -18.21 7.42
C ALA A 563 0.56 -19.09 8.64
N VAL A 564 0.62 -18.55 9.87
CA VAL A 564 0.31 -19.28 11.11
C VAL A 564 -1.10 -19.90 11.04
N ARG A 565 -1.24 -21.13 11.54
CA ARG A 565 -2.49 -21.90 11.55
C ARG A 565 -2.92 -22.26 12.97
N GLY A 566 -4.23 -22.47 13.14
CA GLY A 566 -4.82 -23.01 14.36
C GLY A 566 -5.74 -22.06 15.12
N ALA A 567 -5.69 -20.75 14.84
CA ALA A 567 -6.54 -19.75 15.46
C ALA A 567 -8.04 -20.05 15.27
N SER A 568 -8.80 -20.01 16.35
CA SER A 568 -10.26 -20.16 16.36
C SER A 568 -10.94 -18.87 15.91
N VAL A 569 -12.11 -18.96 15.31
CA VAL A 569 -12.84 -17.79 14.78
C VAL A 569 -14.32 -17.80 15.16
N GLY A 570 -14.86 -16.62 15.44
CA GLY A 570 -16.27 -16.43 15.72
C GLY A 570 -16.73 -16.96 17.08
N THR A 571 -18.04 -17.19 17.17
CA THR A 571 -18.75 -17.58 18.40
C THR A 571 -19.71 -18.71 18.04
N HIS A 572 -19.86 -19.69 18.93
CA HIS A 572 -20.88 -20.73 18.82
C HIS A 572 -21.54 -21.00 20.18
N ARG A 573 -22.59 -21.83 20.18
CA ARG A 573 -23.25 -22.25 21.41
C ARG A 573 -22.27 -23.01 22.28
N ALA A 574 -22.27 -22.74 23.58
CA ALA A 574 -21.33 -23.38 24.50
C ALA A 574 -21.45 -24.91 24.49
N GLU A 575 -20.29 -25.56 24.45
CA GLU A 575 -20.16 -27.00 24.61
C GLU A 575 -20.23 -27.33 26.10
N ILE A 576 -20.90 -28.41 26.49
CA ILE A 576 -20.95 -28.81 27.90
C ILE A 576 -20.16 -30.10 28.03
N CYS A 577 -19.07 -30.04 28.78
CA CYS A 577 -18.22 -31.17 29.15
C CYS A 577 -17.96 -31.13 30.66
N TYR A 578 -18.83 -31.76 31.48
CA TYR A 578 -18.63 -31.81 32.94
C TYR A 578 -18.27 -33.23 33.38
N GLY A 579 -16.96 -33.49 33.55
CA GLY A 579 -16.43 -34.79 33.98
C GLY A 579 -16.80 -35.93 33.02
N VAL A 580 -17.74 -36.80 33.44
CA VAL A 580 -18.19 -37.97 32.66
C VAL A 580 -19.21 -37.59 31.58
N MET A 581 -19.82 -36.39 31.68
CA MET A 581 -20.74 -35.86 30.68
C MET A 581 -20.01 -35.00 29.65
N CYS A 582 -19.14 -35.63 28.85
CA CYS A 582 -18.48 -35.00 27.68
C CYS A 582 -18.88 -35.76 26.42
N PRO A 583 -20.01 -35.39 25.78
CA PRO A 583 -20.48 -36.02 24.55
C PRO A 583 -19.39 -36.07 23.46
N PRO A 584 -19.23 -37.20 22.76
CA PRO A 584 -18.30 -37.27 21.64
C PRO A 584 -18.78 -36.33 20.52
N LEU A 585 -17.84 -35.71 19.79
CA LEU A 585 -18.09 -34.87 18.61
C LEU A 585 -18.72 -33.49 18.89
N GLN A 586 -18.43 -32.88 20.04
CA GLN A 586 -18.88 -31.51 20.33
C GLN A 586 -18.10 -30.41 19.61
N TYR A 587 -16.90 -30.70 19.13
CA TYR A 587 -16.03 -29.72 18.48
C TYR A 587 -16.61 -29.15 17.19
N HIS A 588 -16.56 -27.83 17.06
CA HIS A 588 -16.95 -27.11 15.86
C HIS A 588 -15.74 -26.81 14.95
N HIS A 589 -16.01 -26.71 13.65
CA HIS A 589 -14.97 -26.35 12.68
C HIS A 589 -14.39 -24.93 12.92
N SER A 590 -15.14 -24.05 13.60
CA SER A 590 -14.69 -22.72 14.05
C SER A 590 -13.52 -22.77 15.03
N ASP A 591 -13.38 -23.88 15.76
CA ASP A 591 -12.49 -23.95 16.93
C ASP A 591 -11.07 -24.26 16.51
N ARG A 592 -10.93 -24.86 15.31
CA ARG A 592 -9.66 -25.15 14.65
C ARG A 592 -8.77 -26.01 15.55
N PHE A 593 -7.72 -25.45 16.16
CA PHE A 593 -6.81 -26.19 17.05
C PHE A 593 -6.98 -25.82 18.53
N ASN A 594 -8.08 -25.16 18.89
CA ASN A 594 -8.50 -24.99 20.27
C ASN A 594 -9.38 -26.18 20.68
N ALA A 595 -8.79 -27.16 21.37
CA ALA A 595 -9.50 -28.36 21.80
C ALA A 595 -10.09 -28.23 23.21
N ALA A 596 -10.01 -27.04 23.83
CA ALA A 596 -10.55 -26.79 25.16
C ALA A 596 -12.07 -26.94 25.18
N GLN A 597 -12.63 -27.42 26.28
CA GLN A 597 -14.09 -27.58 26.43
C GLN A 597 -14.60 -27.00 27.75
N SER A 598 -15.76 -26.34 27.72
CA SER A 598 -16.32 -25.78 28.95
C SER A 598 -16.71 -26.86 29.95
N GLY A 599 -16.22 -26.72 31.19
CA GLY A 599 -16.35 -27.69 32.28
C GLY A 599 -15.26 -28.77 32.34
N ALA A 600 -14.33 -28.81 31.37
CA ALA A 600 -13.28 -29.81 31.34
C ALA A 600 -12.42 -29.78 32.61
N MET A 601 -12.10 -30.96 33.12
CA MET A 601 -11.18 -31.16 34.24
C MET A 601 -9.90 -31.84 33.75
N VAL A 602 -8.90 -31.94 34.61
CA VAL A 602 -7.61 -32.56 34.29
C VAL A 602 -7.71 -33.95 33.62
N PRO A 603 -8.63 -34.86 34.02
CA PRO A 603 -8.81 -36.14 33.33
C PRO A 603 -9.28 -36.03 31.87
N ASN A 604 -9.92 -34.93 31.48
CA ASN A 604 -10.45 -34.72 30.13
C ASN A 604 -9.35 -34.39 29.10
N LEU A 605 -8.18 -33.91 29.54
CA LEU A 605 -7.07 -33.51 28.66
C LEU A 605 -6.63 -34.60 27.68
N HIS A 606 -6.76 -35.87 28.06
CA HIS A 606 -6.43 -36.98 27.16
C HIS A 606 -7.34 -37.00 25.93
N ALA A 607 -8.64 -36.79 26.11
CA ALA A 607 -9.60 -36.75 25.02
C ALA A 607 -9.37 -35.53 24.11
N GLU A 608 -9.14 -34.36 24.70
CA GLU A 608 -8.82 -33.12 23.97
C GLU A 608 -7.55 -33.28 23.13
N LEU A 609 -6.47 -33.84 23.72
CA LEU A 609 -5.22 -34.08 23.02
C LEU A 609 -5.40 -35.06 21.84
N MET A 610 -6.16 -36.13 22.03
CA MET A 610 -6.43 -37.10 20.97
C MET A 610 -7.29 -36.52 19.84
N HIS A 611 -8.19 -35.58 20.15
CA HIS A 611 -8.89 -34.80 19.14
C HIS A 611 -7.91 -33.87 18.40
N LEU A 612 -7.11 -33.10 19.14
CA LEU A 612 -6.15 -32.13 18.60
C LEU A 612 -5.17 -32.78 17.62
N ILE A 613 -4.54 -33.90 18.00
CA ILE A 613 -3.60 -34.64 17.14
C ILE A 613 -4.29 -35.05 15.82
N ARG A 614 -5.55 -35.51 15.90
CA ARG A 614 -6.31 -35.94 14.72
C ARG A 614 -6.59 -34.78 13.77
N VAL A 615 -7.04 -33.65 14.29
CA VAL A 615 -7.38 -32.48 13.45
C VAL A 615 -6.13 -31.80 12.88
N MET A 616 -5.02 -31.77 13.62
CA MET A 616 -3.75 -31.27 13.12
C MET A 616 -3.24 -32.14 11.96
N LYS A 617 -3.19 -33.47 12.14
CA LYS A 617 -2.75 -34.39 11.07
C LYS A 617 -3.65 -34.36 9.82
N ALA A 618 -4.92 -33.98 9.98
CA ALA A 618 -5.87 -33.89 8.87
C ALA A 618 -5.78 -32.56 8.09
N ASP A 619 -5.13 -31.53 8.63
CA ASP A 619 -5.01 -30.23 7.95
C ASP A 619 -3.86 -30.27 6.94
N SER A 620 -4.19 -30.21 5.66
CA SER A 620 -3.19 -30.25 4.57
C SER A 620 -2.37 -28.96 4.41
N GLN A 621 -2.70 -27.91 5.16
CA GLN A 621 -2.00 -26.62 5.10
C GLN A 621 -0.86 -26.51 6.11
N ILE A 622 -0.66 -27.53 6.96
CA ILE A 622 0.45 -27.62 7.89
C ILE A 622 1.36 -28.78 7.50
N ASP A 623 2.66 -28.59 7.61
CA ASP A 623 3.61 -29.71 7.62
C ASP A 623 3.69 -30.23 9.06
N PHE A 624 2.85 -31.21 9.38
CA PHE A 624 2.75 -31.75 10.73
C PHE A 624 4.10 -32.22 11.31
N GLU A 625 5.02 -32.69 10.47
CA GLU A 625 6.32 -33.19 10.94
C GLU A 625 7.34 -32.05 11.12
N ASN A 626 7.36 -31.07 10.23
CA ASN A 626 8.43 -30.06 10.19
C ASN A 626 8.06 -28.69 10.78
N ASP A 627 6.79 -28.32 10.83
CA ASP A 627 6.38 -27.00 11.32
C ASP A 627 6.57 -26.87 12.84
N TYR A 628 7.09 -25.74 13.33
CA TYR A 628 7.17 -25.49 14.78
C TYR A 628 5.81 -25.08 15.35
N LYS A 629 5.48 -25.65 16.52
CA LYS A 629 4.16 -25.57 17.15
C LYS A 629 4.25 -24.97 18.55
N LEU A 630 3.35 -24.05 18.87
CA LEU A 630 3.14 -23.53 20.24
C LEU A 630 1.82 -24.09 20.77
N LEU A 631 1.88 -24.92 21.81
CA LEU A 631 0.73 -25.54 22.46
C LEU A 631 0.52 -24.93 23.85
N THR A 632 -0.61 -24.27 24.08
CA THR A 632 -0.94 -23.70 25.39
C THR A 632 -1.84 -24.65 26.19
N ILE A 633 -1.53 -24.89 27.46
CA ILE A 633 -2.36 -25.70 28.36
C ILE A 633 -2.77 -24.82 29.55
N PHE A 634 -4.07 -24.69 29.78
CA PHE A 634 -4.60 -24.03 30.97
C PHE A 634 -5.81 -24.80 31.51
N ILE A 635 -5.61 -25.47 32.65
CA ILE A 635 -6.53 -26.47 33.19
C ILE A 635 -6.29 -26.70 34.69
N GLY A 636 -7.34 -27.07 35.43
CA GLY A 636 -7.29 -27.41 36.86
C GLY A 636 -8.15 -26.50 37.73
N ASN A 637 -8.70 -25.41 37.17
CA ASN A 637 -9.61 -24.52 37.89
C ASN A 637 -10.92 -25.25 38.26
N ASN A 638 -11.47 -26.07 37.36
CA ASN A 638 -12.63 -26.91 37.64
C ASN A 638 -12.36 -27.97 38.71
N ASP A 639 -11.16 -28.56 38.72
CA ASP A 639 -10.72 -29.49 39.77
C ASP A 639 -10.62 -28.77 41.13
N ALA A 640 -10.01 -27.58 41.17
CA ALA A 640 -9.95 -26.76 42.37
C ALA A 640 -11.35 -26.40 42.89
N CYS A 641 -12.31 -26.16 42.00
CA CYS A 641 -13.72 -25.92 42.33
C CYS A 641 -14.45 -27.09 43.01
N LEU A 642 -13.84 -28.28 43.04
CA LEU A 642 -14.32 -29.47 43.77
C LEU A 642 -13.42 -29.80 44.98
N GLY A 643 -12.41 -28.98 45.29
CA GLY A 643 -11.41 -29.25 46.32
C GLY A 643 -11.93 -29.32 47.75
N CYS A 644 -13.17 -28.91 47.99
CA CYS A 644 -13.83 -29.06 49.30
C CYS A 644 -14.47 -30.44 49.53
N LEU A 645 -14.53 -31.28 48.48
CA LEU A 645 -14.94 -32.67 48.61
C LEU A 645 -13.80 -33.49 49.23
N PRO A 646 -14.10 -34.50 50.07
CA PRO A 646 -13.07 -35.34 50.64
C PRO A 646 -12.33 -36.09 49.54
N ILE A 647 -10.99 -35.99 49.52
CA ILE A 647 -10.13 -36.66 48.52
C ILE A 647 -10.34 -38.17 48.49
N SER A 648 -10.74 -38.78 49.61
CA SER A 648 -11.12 -40.19 49.71
C SER A 648 -12.34 -40.57 48.86
N ALA A 649 -13.21 -39.60 48.54
CA ALA A 649 -14.36 -39.78 47.66
C ALA A 649 -14.04 -39.45 46.19
N VAL A 650 -12.96 -38.69 45.92
CA VAL A 650 -12.61 -38.19 44.59
C VAL A 650 -11.08 -38.21 44.38
N THR A 651 -10.56 -39.36 43.96
CA THR A 651 -9.11 -39.63 43.97
C THR A 651 -8.30 -38.81 42.94
N TRP A 652 -8.92 -38.34 41.86
CA TRP A 652 -8.24 -37.56 40.82
C TRP A 652 -7.92 -36.11 41.22
N LEU A 653 -8.54 -35.59 42.28
CA LEU A 653 -8.28 -34.24 42.79
C LEU A 653 -6.98 -34.13 43.60
N SER A 654 -6.31 -35.24 43.90
CA SER A 654 -5.06 -35.16 44.66
C SER A 654 -3.95 -34.52 43.82
N PRO A 655 -3.03 -33.72 44.42
CA PRO A 655 -1.88 -33.17 43.70
C PRO A 655 -1.01 -34.22 43.00
N ALA A 656 -0.97 -35.45 43.54
CA ALA A 656 -0.27 -36.57 42.92
C ALA A 656 -0.98 -37.09 41.66
N ALA A 657 -2.31 -37.17 41.66
CA ALA A 657 -3.08 -37.55 40.47
C ALA A 657 -3.04 -36.47 39.38
N TYR A 658 -3.05 -35.19 39.78
CA TYR A 658 -2.81 -34.06 38.88
C TYR A 658 -1.45 -34.20 38.18
N GLU A 659 -0.38 -34.40 38.96
CA GLU A 659 0.96 -34.59 38.41
C GLU A 659 1.03 -35.79 37.45
N LEU A 660 0.48 -36.93 37.85
CA LEU A 660 0.45 -38.13 37.02
C LEU A 660 -0.23 -37.88 35.66
N THR A 661 -1.37 -37.18 35.67
CA THR A 661 -2.15 -36.92 34.46
C THR A 661 -1.43 -35.93 33.54
N ILE A 662 -0.89 -34.84 34.08
CA ILE A 662 -0.13 -33.86 33.29
C ILE A 662 1.11 -34.50 32.67
N ARG A 663 1.85 -35.33 33.43
CA ARG A 663 2.99 -36.09 32.89
C ARG A 663 2.57 -37.01 31.74
N ALA A 664 1.48 -37.77 31.90
CA ALA A 664 0.97 -38.64 30.85
C ALA A 664 0.58 -37.87 29.57
N VAL A 665 -0.01 -36.68 29.72
CA VAL A 665 -0.34 -35.77 28.62
C VAL A 665 0.92 -35.26 27.92
N LEU A 666 1.92 -34.79 28.68
CA LEU A 666 3.19 -34.31 28.14
C LEU A 666 4.00 -35.41 27.43
N ASP A 667 4.04 -36.62 28.01
CA ASP A 667 4.67 -37.78 27.37
C ASP A 667 4.00 -38.10 26.04
N ARG A 668 2.67 -38.02 25.98
CA ARG A 668 1.92 -38.24 24.76
C ARG A 668 2.15 -37.15 23.72
N ILE A 669 2.21 -35.88 24.13
CA ILE A 669 2.54 -34.75 23.26
C ILE A 669 3.94 -34.95 22.68
N ARG A 670 4.95 -35.19 23.53
CA ARG A 670 6.33 -35.40 23.12
C ARG A 670 6.49 -36.58 22.15
N ALA A 671 5.69 -37.64 22.32
CA ALA A 671 5.72 -38.80 21.44
C ALA A 671 4.95 -38.61 20.12
N SER A 672 3.94 -37.73 20.08
CA SER A 672 2.98 -37.67 18.96
C SER A 672 3.03 -36.38 18.15
N ILE A 673 3.59 -35.29 18.70
CA ILE A 673 3.62 -33.95 18.11
C ILE A 673 5.09 -33.50 18.07
N PRO A 674 5.76 -33.56 16.91
CA PRO A 674 7.15 -33.13 16.80
C PRO A 674 7.26 -31.60 16.79
N ARG A 675 8.43 -31.08 17.19
CA ARG A 675 8.77 -29.64 17.16
C ARG A 675 7.76 -28.77 17.90
N VAL A 676 7.52 -29.06 19.16
CA VAL A 676 6.50 -28.40 19.97
C VAL A 676 7.07 -27.78 21.24
N VAL A 677 6.72 -26.51 21.47
CA VAL A 677 6.87 -25.83 22.75
C VAL A 677 5.53 -25.84 23.44
N VAL A 678 5.48 -26.40 24.66
CA VAL A 678 4.28 -26.44 25.49
C VAL A 678 4.34 -25.33 26.52
N ASN A 679 3.40 -24.40 26.50
CA ASN A 679 3.26 -23.36 27.51
C ASN A 679 2.14 -23.72 28.49
N ILE A 680 2.48 -24.00 29.75
CA ILE A 680 1.52 -24.34 30.80
C ILE A 680 1.28 -23.11 31.67
N ILE A 681 0.04 -22.63 31.70
CA ILE A 681 -0.36 -21.47 32.51
C ILE A 681 -0.69 -21.93 33.93
N GLN A 682 -0.13 -21.28 34.95
CA GLN A 682 -0.46 -21.54 36.35
C GLN A 682 -1.87 -21.02 36.71
N GLY A 683 -2.55 -21.72 37.61
CA GLY A 683 -3.88 -21.35 38.08
C GLY A 683 -3.87 -20.19 39.07
N PHE A 684 -4.91 -19.35 39.04
CA PHE A 684 -5.19 -18.34 40.06
C PHE A 684 -6.13 -18.89 41.15
N ASN A 685 -6.12 -18.26 42.33
CA ASN A 685 -7.07 -18.59 43.39
C ASN A 685 -8.51 -18.20 43.00
N VAL A 686 -9.30 -19.19 42.57
CA VAL A 686 -10.70 -19.01 42.13
C VAL A 686 -11.59 -18.49 43.27
N SER A 687 -11.21 -18.71 44.53
CA SER A 687 -11.93 -18.20 45.70
C SER A 687 -12.15 -16.68 45.67
N GLN A 688 -11.25 -15.92 45.03
CA GLN A 688 -11.35 -14.46 44.91
C GLN A 688 -12.62 -14.00 44.20
N VAL A 689 -13.21 -14.83 43.33
CA VAL A 689 -14.47 -14.51 42.65
C VAL A 689 -15.60 -14.33 43.68
N TRP A 690 -15.59 -15.07 44.79
CA TRP A 690 -16.53 -14.86 45.89
C TRP A 690 -16.41 -13.45 46.48
N ASP A 691 -15.19 -13.01 46.78
CA ASP A 691 -14.96 -11.75 47.48
C ASP A 691 -15.40 -10.54 46.66
N VAL A 692 -15.27 -10.59 45.33
CA VAL A 692 -15.69 -9.50 44.44
C VAL A 692 -17.18 -9.56 44.07
N THR A 693 -17.82 -10.73 44.15
CA THR A 693 -19.24 -10.91 43.75
C THR A 693 -20.23 -11.00 44.91
N ARG A 694 -19.77 -11.22 46.16
CA ARG A 694 -20.66 -11.38 47.32
C ARG A 694 -21.48 -10.14 47.68
N GLN A 695 -21.02 -8.95 47.29
CA GLN A 695 -21.68 -7.65 47.54
C GLN A 695 -22.28 -7.03 46.27
N ASP A 696 -22.13 -7.68 45.11
CA ASP A 696 -22.69 -7.20 43.85
C ASP A 696 -24.15 -7.69 43.73
N PRO A 697 -25.16 -6.81 43.71
CA PRO A 697 -26.56 -7.22 43.71
C PRO A 697 -26.96 -8.05 42.49
N TYR A 698 -26.32 -7.81 41.33
CA TYR A 698 -26.60 -8.54 40.11
C TYR A 698 -26.06 -9.97 40.20
N CYS A 699 -24.81 -10.13 40.63
CA CYS A 699 -24.20 -11.44 40.79
C CYS A 699 -24.84 -12.25 41.93
N GLU A 700 -25.26 -11.57 43.00
CA GLU A 700 -26.05 -12.19 44.07
C GLU A 700 -27.39 -12.71 43.54
N ALA A 701 -28.12 -11.90 42.76
CA ALA A 701 -29.38 -12.31 42.16
C ALA A 701 -29.22 -13.48 41.18
N LEU A 702 -28.16 -13.50 40.35
CA LEU A 702 -27.88 -14.63 39.46
C LEU A 702 -27.60 -15.93 40.25
N ARG A 703 -26.82 -15.83 41.33
CA ARG A 703 -26.49 -16.97 42.20
C ARG A 703 -27.72 -17.49 42.94
N GLN A 704 -28.54 -16.61 43.51
CA GLN A 704 -29.80 -16.99 44.16
C GLN A 704 -30.82 -17.55 43.17
N GLY A 705 -30.84 -17.04 41.94
CA GLY A 705 -31.69 -17.51 40.85
C GLY A 705 -31.25 -18.86 40.24
N GLY A 706 -30.19 -19.49 40.77
CA GLY A 706 -29.68 -20.77 40.29
C GLY A 706 -29.09 -20.70 38.88
N THR A 707 -28.72 -19.51 38.40
CA THR A 707 -28.11 -19.33 37.07
C THR A 707 -26.59 -19.41 37.10
N VAL A 708 -25.97 -19.28 38.28
CA VAL A 708 -24.54 -19.54 38.51
C VAL A 708 -24.39 -20.99 38.96
N PHE A 709 -24.07 -21.89 38.03
CA PHE A 709 -23.76 -23.30 38.31
C PHE A 709 -22.26 -23.55 38.57
N GLU A 710 -21.44 -22.50 38.45
CA GLU A 710 -19.99 -22.60 38.47
C GLU A 710 -19.44 -22.67 39.90
N CYS A 711 -18.51 -23.59 40.14
CA CYS A 711 -17.65 -23.63 41.32
C CYS A 711 -18.33 -23.71 42.70
N ALA A 712 -19.06 -24.80 42.97
CA ALA A 712 -19.83 -25.00 44.20
C ALA A 712 -19.04 -24.76 45.50
N CYS A 713 -17.77 -25.16 45.59
CA CYS A 713 -16.95 -24.96 46.78
C CYS A 713 -16.68 -23.47 47.09
N ALA A 714 -16.60 -22.60 46.08
CA ALA A 714 -16.36 -21.17 46.27
C ALA A 714 -17.59 -20.45 46.82
N PHE A 715 -18.76 -20.86 46.34
CA PHE A 715 -20.04 -20.20 46.61
C PHE A 715 -20.85 -20.84 47.75
N LEU A 716 -20.25 -21.79 48.49
CA LEU A 716 -20.90 -22.40 49.65
C LEU A 716 -21.22 -21.32 50.71
N PRO A 717 -22.52 -21.14 51.07
CA PRO A 717 -22.91 -20.13 52.03
C PRO A 717 -22.62 -20.54 53.47
N GLY A 718 -22.69 -19.58 54.39
CA GLY A 718 -22.59 -19.83 55.83
C GLY A 718 -21.15 -20.02 56.34
N PRO A 719 -20.99 -20.50 57.59
CA PRO A 719 -19.70 -20.54 58.29
C PRO A 719 -18.70 -21.54 57.69
N ALA A 720 -19.16 -22.51 56.89
CA ALA A 720 -18.29 -23.48 56.21
C ALA A 720 -17.58 -22.87 54.98
N GLY A 721 -18.13 -21.82 54.36
CA GLY A 721 -17.61 -21.24 53.12
C GLY A 721 -16.15 -20.77 53.17
N PRO A 722 -15.69 -20.07 54.23
CA PRO A 722 -14.28 -19.67 54.32
C PRO A 722 -13.32 -20.86 54.33
N ALA A 723 -13.69 -21.96 54.98
CA ALA A 723 -12.87 -23.17 55.03
C ALA A 723 -12.80 -23.86 53.66
N THR A 724 -13.91 -23.94 52.92
CA THR A 724 -13.91 -24.52 51.57
C THR A 724 -13.08 -23.70 50.60
N ARG A 725 -13.20 -22.37 50.64
CA ARG A 725 -12.36 -21.46 49.83
C ARG A 725 -10.87 -21.62 50.12
N LEU A 726 -10.48 -21.72 51.39
CA LEU A 726 -9.09 -21.97 51.78
C LEU A 726 -8.57 -23.33 51.26
N GLN A 727 -9.40 -24.37 51.29
CA GLN A 727 -9.05 -25.69 50.74
C GLN A 727 -8.81 -25.62 49.22
N MET A 728 -9.64 -24.88 48.49
CA MET A 728 -9.47 -24.66 47.05
C MET A 728 -8.15 -23.94 46.73
N ASP A 729 -7.84 -22.88 47.49
CA ASP A 729 -6.61 -22.10 47.28
C ASP A 729 -5.37 -22.93 47.60
N THR A 730 -5.41 -23.72 48.67
CA THR A 730 -4.34 -24.67 49.03
C THR A 730 -4.13 -25.71 47.92
N LEU A 731 -5.23 -26.22 47.34
CA LEU A 731 -5.15 -27.19 46.25
C LEU A 731 -4.58 -26.57 44.97
N THR A 732 -4.99 -25.34 44.64
CA THR A 732 -4.48 -24.59 43.48
C THR A 732 -2.98 -24.33 43.60
N GLN A 733 -2.51 -23.92 44.78
CA GLN A 733 -1.07 -23.73 45.05
C GLN A 733 -0.30 -25.05 44.94
N ALA A 734 -0.88 -26.16 45.43
CA ALA A 734 -0.28 -27.47 45.27
C ALA A 734 -0.15 -27.87 43.79
N TYR A 735 -1.17 -27.62 42.95
CA TYR A 735 -1.08 -27.86 41.50
C TYR A 735 -0.01 -26.98 40.84
N ASN A 736 0.05 -25.69 41.16
CA ASN A 736 1.06 -24.77 40.61
C ASN A 736 2.49 -25.24 40.94
N SER A 737 2.74 -25.70 42.17
CA SER A 737 4.02 -26.28 42.58
C SER A 737 4.35 -27.58 41.82
N ARG A 738 3.34 -28.41 41.52
CA ARG A 738 3.52 -29.61 40.67
C ARG A 738 3.88 -29.23 39.24
N ILE A 739 3.25 -28.21 38.65
CA ILE A 739 3.59 -27.74 37.28
C ILE A 739 5.06 -27.33 37.18
N GLU A 740 5.59 -26.59 38.16
CA GLU A 740 7.01 -26.19 38.20
C GLU A 740 7.94 -27.41 38.27
N THR A 741 7.62 -28.37 39.15
CA THR A 741 8.39 -29.61 39.30
C THR A 741 8.37 -30.45 38.01
N ILE A 742 7.21 -30.53 37.36
CA ILE A 742 7.03 -31.24 36.10
C ILE A 742 7.88 -30.59 35.01
N ALA A 743 7.75 -29.28 34.78
CA ALA A 743 8.49 -28.59 33.74
C ALA A 743 10.00 -28.70 33.93
N ALA A 744 10.51 -28.52 35.16
CA ALA A 744 11.92 -28.73 35.48
C ALA A 744 12.38 -30.15 35.13
N SER A 745 11.56 -31.17 35.40
CA SER A 745 11.93 -32.56 35.07
C SER A 745 12.01 -32.83 33.56
N TYR A 746 11.20 -32.16 32.72
CA TYR A 746 11.26 -32.33 31.26
C TYR A 746 12.38 -31.52 30.61
N ASN A 747 12.71 -30.35 31.17
CA ASN A 747 13.76 -29.49 30.63
C ASN A 747 15.17 -29.93 31.07
N ASN A 748 15.32 -30.46 32.30
CA ASN A 748 16.61 -30.83 32.88
C ASN A 748 17.04 -32.28 32.54
N ASN A 749 16.10 -33.22 32.32
CA ASN A 749 16.44 -34.61 31.99
C ASN A 749 16.72 -34.79 30.49
N HIS A 750 17.91 -34.38 30.05
CA HIS A 750 18.40 -34.61 28.69
C HIS A 750 18.67 -36.09 28.34
N ASN A 751 18.67 -37.02 29.32
CA ASN A 751 19.31 -38.34 29.16
C ASN A 751 18.42 -39.59 29.29
N ASN A 752 17.12 -39.52 29.61
CA ASN A 752 16.36 -40.72 30.01
C ASN A 752 15.39 -41.32 28.98
N LEU A 753 15.23 -40.71 27.80
CA LEU A 753 14.42 -41.24 26.70
C LEU A 753 15.20 -40.99 25.40
N ASN A 754 15.36 -42.01 24.54
CA ASN A 754 16.02 -41.95 23.22
C ASN A 754 15.29 -41.05 22.19
N LEU A 755 14.69 -39.93 22.62
CA LEU A 755 13.98 -38.96 21.80
C LEU A 755 14.82 -37.67 21.72
N PRO A 756 15.01 -37.07 20.53
CA PRO A 756 15.83 -35.87 20.37
C PRO A 756 15.35 -34.76 21.32
N SER A 757 16.21 -34.29 22.23
CA SER A 757 15.85 -33.20 23.15
C SER A 757 15.69 -31.84 22.46
N ALA A 758 15.95 -31.77 21.16
CA ALA A 758 15.89 -30.55 20.37
C ALA A 758 14.47 -30.17 19.92
N ASP A 759 13.49 -31.09 20.00
CA ASP A 759 12.15 -30.92 19.40
C ASP A 759 11.01 -30.73 20.41
N PHE A 760 11.31 -30.70 21.71
CA PHE A 760 10.30 -30.59 22.78
C PHE A 760 10.80 -29.75 23.95
N ALA A 761 9.96 -28.83 24.41
CA ALA A 761 10.24 -27.96 25.56
C ALA A 761 8.96 -27.62 26.32
N VAL A 762 9.09 -27.40 27.63
CA VAL A 762 7.97 -26.96 28.48
C VAL A 762 8.29 -25.61 29.11
N ILE A 763 7.37 -24.65 28.96
CA ILE A 763 7.42 -23.33 29.57
C ILE A 763 6.32 -23.28 30.63
N VAL A 764 6.63 -22.70 31.80
CA VAL A 764 5.64 -22.39 32.84
C VAL A 764 5.37 -20.89 32.81
N ASP A 765 4.12 -20.49 32.78
CA ASP A 765 3.70 -19.09 32.82
C ASP A 765 3.00 -18.77 34.15
N PRO A 766 3.62 -17.96 35.04
CA PRO A 766 3.08 -17.63 36.34
C PRO A 766 2.08 -16.47 36.30
N LEU A 767 1.73 -15.92 35.12
CA LEU A 767 0.94 -14.68 34.97
C LEU A 767 -0.27 -14.63 35.91
N LEU A 768 -1.04 -15.73 35.95
CA LEU A 768 -2.29 -15.82 36.72
C LEU A 768 -2.10 -16.24 38.18
N ARG A 769 -0.94 -16.79 38.58
CA ARG A 769 -0.71 -17.36 39.92
C ARG A 769 -1.15 -16.42 41.04
N ASP A 770 -0.69 -15.17 40.95
CA ASP A 770 -0.94 -14.11 41.94
C ASP A 770 -1.93 -13.06 41.43
N ALA A 771 -2.75 -13.40 40.43
CA ALA A 771 -3.68 -12.46 39.82
C ALA A 771 -4.78 -12.04 40.80
N ARG A 772 -5.02 -10.72 40.87
CA ARG A 772 -6.12 -10.13 41.63
C ARG A 772 -7.37 -10.01 40.77
N VAL A 773 -8.41 -10.77 41.10
CA VAL A 773 -9.68 -10.73 40.36
C VAL A 773 -10.40 -9.42 40.64
N ARG A 774 -11.00 -8.82 39.60
CA ARG A 774 -11.84 -7.62 39.70
C ARG A 774 -13.16 -7.79 38.98
N ARG A 775 -14.18 -7.07 39.44
CA ARG A 775 -15.56 -7.26 38.97
C ARG A 775 -15.72 -6.96 37.48
N GLU A 776 -15.02 -5.95 36.96
CA GLU A 776 -15.04 -5.54 35.55
C GLU A 776 -14.48 -6.61 34.59
N TYR A 777 -13.71 -7.56 35.12
CA TYR A 777 -13.14 -8.67 34.36
C TYR A 777 -13.99 -9.93 34.37
N LEU A 778 -15.12 -9.93 35.09
CA LEU A 778 -16.05 -11.04 35.15
C LEU A 778 -17.22 -10.80 34.20
N SER A 779 -17.52 -11.80 33.37
CA SER A 779 -18.62 -11.78 32.41
C SER A 779 -19.94 -11.50 33.11
N ASN A 780 -20.78 -10.71 32.45
CA ASN A 780 -22.14 -10.50 32.93
C ASN A 780 -23.07 -11.68 32.61
N VAL A 781 -22.58 -12.76 32.02
CA VAL A 781 -23.35 -14.00 31.82
C VAL A 781 -23.47 -14.79 33.12
N ASP A 782 -22.38 -14.91 33.88
CA ASP A 782 -22.29 -15.79 35.04
C ASP A 782 -21.58 -15.16 36.25
N CYS A 783 -21.06 -13.94 36.11
CA CYS A 783 -20.19 -13.31 37.10
C CYS A 783 -18.98 -14.18 37.51
N PHE A 784 -18.47 -15.01 36.61
CA PHE A 784 -17.41 -15.97 36.90
C PHE A 784 -16.33 -16.00 35.81
N HIS A 785 -16.71 -16.17 34.55
CA HIS A 785 -15.73 -16.31 33.46
C HIS A 785 -15.14 -14.98 33.01
N PRO A 786 -13.92 -14.95 32.47
CA PRO A 786 -13.27 -13.71 32.04
C PRO A 786 -14.02 -13.00 30.88
N THR A 787 -14.08 -11.68 30.91
CA THR A 787 -14.56 -10.86 29.78
C THR A 787 -13.54 -10.78 28.65
N VAL A 788 -13.95 -10.24 27.48
CA VAL A 788 -13.00 -9.89 26.40
C VAL A 788 -11.83 -9.02 26.89
N ALA A 789 -12.09 -8.08 27.81
CA ALA A 789 -11.04 -7.22 28.36
C ALA A 789 -10.04 -8.02 29.20
N ALA A 790 -10.53 -8.97 29.99
CA ALA A 790 -9.68 -9.88 30.75
C ALA A 790 -8.87 -10.81 29.83
N HIS A 791 -9.49 -11.39 28.80
CA HIS A 791 -8.79 -12.19 27.78
C HIS A 791 -7.67 -11.39 27.09
N SER A 792 -7.94 -10.14 26.74
CA SER A 792 -6.97 -9.22 26.15
C SER A 792 -5.77 -8.96 27.08
N LEU A 793 -6.03 -8.75 28.37
CA LEU A 793 -4.97 -8.57 29.39
C LEU A 793 -4.13 -9.85 29.56
N ILE A 794 -4.79 -11.01 29.64
CA ILE A 794 -4.11 -12.31 29.76
C ILE A 794 -3.24 -12.55 28.53
N ALA A 795 -3.76 -12.31 27.32
CA ALA A 795 -3.01 -12.49 26.08
C ALA A 795 -1.75 -11.62 26.03
N ARG A 796 -1.86 -10.34 26.42
CA ARG A 796 -0.71 -9.41 26.50
C ARG A 796 0.36 -9.91 27.48
N GLY A 797 -0.07 -10.40 28.65
CA GLY A 797 0.83 -10.92 29.67
C GLY A 797 1.54 -12.19 29.23
N VAL A 798 0.80 -13.18 28.74
CA VAL A 798 1.35 -14.45 28.26
C VAL A 798 2.30 -14.20 27.09
N TRP A 799 1.93 -13.31 26.17
CA TRP A 799 2.79 -12.91 25.05
C TRP A 799 4.12 -12.34 25.52
N GLY A 800 4.11 -11.39 26.45
CA GLY A 800 5.34 -10.81 26.99
C GLY A 800 6.19 -11.82 27.76
N ASN A 801 5.56 -12.76 28.47
CA ASN A 801 6.23 -13.80 29.25
C ASN A 801 6.91 -14.87 28.40
N LEU A 802 6.60 -14.99 27.09
CA LEU A 802 7.33 -15.88 26.18
C LEU A 802 8.78 -15.44 25.95
N PHE A 803 9.07 -14.15 26.09
CA PHE A 803 10.39 -13.56 25.79
C PHE A 803 11.20 -13.24 27.06
N ARG A 804 10.74 -13.69 28.23
CA ARG A 804 11.32 -13.38 29.54
C ARG A 804 11.90 -14.64 30.18
N ALA A 805 13.04 -14.48 30.84
CA ALA A 805 13.56 -15.51 31.74
C ALA A 805 12.55 -15.82 32.85
N ALA A 806 12.65 -17.01 33.45
CA ALA A 806 11.65 -17.50 34.41
C ALA A 806 11.44 -16.55 35.60
N GLU A 807 12.52 -15.94 36.07
CA GLU A 807 12.59 -14.97 37.15
C GLU A 807 12.10 -13.56 36.77
N GLU A 808 12.03 -13.25 35.48
CA GLU A 808 11.58 -11.95 34.95
C GLU A 808 10.13 -11.96 34.45
N LYS A 809 9.49 -13.13 34.50
CA LYS A 809 8.08 -13.29 34.12
C LYS A 809 7.19 -12.50 35.07
N ARG A 810 6.20 -11.84 34.47
CA ARG A 810 5.35 -10.87 35.15
C ARG A 810 3.98 -11.42 35.48
N GLY A 811 3.38 -10.83 36.52
CA GLY A 811 2.00 -11.07 36.92
C GLY A 811 1.01 -10.09 36.27
N VAL A 812 -0.29 -10.36 36.41
CA VAL A 812 -1.37 -9.53 35.82
C VAL A 812 -1.27 -8.05 36.19
N GLU A 813 -0.95 -7.72 37.45
CA GLU A 813 -0.92 -6.32 37.90
C GLU A 813 0.18 -5.50 37.22
N GLU A 814 1.33 -6.11 36.93
CA GLU A 814 2.45 -5.43 36.26
C GLU A 814 2.12 -5.18 34.80
N VAL A 815 1.48 -6.14 34.14
CA VAL A 815 1.04 -6.02 32.73
C VAL A 815 -0.03 -4.94 32.58
N GLU A 816 -0.90 -4.78 33.57
CA GLU A 816 -1.92 -3.74 33.55
C GLU A 816 -1.34 -2.33 33.72
N ARG A 817 -0.32 -2.16 34.58
CA ARG A 817 0.32 -0.84 34.80
C ARG A 817 1.09 -0.35 33.58
N GLU A 818 1.50 -1.26 32.69
CA GLU A 818 2.23 -0.91 31.49
C GLU A 818 1.29 -0.67 30.31
N ASP A 819 1.48 0.48 29.65
CA ASP A 819 0.84 0.76 28.38
C ASP A 819 1.62 0.09 27.24
N GLY A 820 1.07 -0.98 26.67
CA GLY A 820 1.58 -1.55 25.42
C GLY A 820 1.67 -3.08 25.35
N VAL A 821 2.03 -3.57 24.16
CA VAL A 821 2.29 -4.98 23.90
C VAL A 821 3.79 -5.13 23.66
N TRP A 822 4.41 -6.18 24.23
CA TRP A 822 5.81 -6.49 23.93
C TRP A 822 5.98 -6.64 22.41
N CYS A 823 6.96 -5.95 21.83
CA CYS A 823 7.23 -6.01 20.39
C CYS A 823 8.57 -6.70 20.17
N PRO A 824 8.57 -8.00 19.78
CA PRO A 824 9.80 -8.76 19.59
C PRO A 824 10.74 -8.12 18.57
N ARG A 825 12.03 -8.12 18.91
CA ARG A 825 13.14 -7.76 18.02
C ARG A 825 13.72 -9.02 17.38
N GLU A 826 14.66 -8.83 16.47
CA GLU A 826 15.26 -9.91 15.69
C GLU A 826 16.10 -10.89 16.53
N ASP A 827 16.68 -10.40 17.61
CA ASP A 827 17.45 -11.14 18.61
C ASP A 827 16.58 -11.82 19.66
N ASP A 828 15.30 -11.43 19.79
CA ASP A 828 14.41 -12.06 20.76
C ASP A 828 14.14 -13.52 20.38
N ARG A 829 14.19 -14.37 21.41
CA ARG A 829 13.85 -15.79 21.31
C ARG A 829 12.76 -16.11 22.30
N ILE A 830 11.97 -17.13 21.98
CA ILE A 830 11.09 -17.76 22.96
C ILE A 830 12.00 -18.39 24.02
N VAL A 831 11.91 -17.89 25.25
CA VAL A 831 12.79 -18.30 26.34
C VAL A 831 12.28 -19.59 26.95
N VAL A 832 13.02 -20.66 26.71
CA VAL A 832 12.80 -21.98 27.32
C VAL A 832 13.75 -22.12 28.52
N PRO A 833 13.25 -22.48 29.72
CA PRO A 833 14.12 -22.75 30.87
C PRO A 833 15.13 -23.87 30.56
N THR A 834 16.40 -23.63 30.87
CA THR A 834 17.50 -24.56 30.58
C THR A 834 17.71 -25.60 31.64
#